data_AF-A0A7Y8LXJ5-F1
#
_entry.id   AF-A0A7Y8LXJ5-F1
#
_cell.length_a   1.000
_cell.length_b   1.000
_cell.length_c   1.000
_cell.angle_alpha   90.00
_cell.angle_beta   90.00
_cell.angle_gamma   90.00
#
_symmetry.space_group_name_H-M   'P 1'
#
loop_
_entity.id
_entity.type
_entity.pdbx_description
1 polymer ?
#
loop_
_entity_poly.entity_id
_entity_poly.type
_entity_poly.pdbx_seq_one_letter_code
_entity_poly.pdbx_strand_id
1 'polypeptide(L)'
;MAGAVLHIGAHPDDEDIGLLAYLSNKYGVRAVYWSATRGEGGQNRIGPYRDEALGIYRTWESLAAREIDGGECLFGPFFDFGYSKNAEDAFAKWDRKTLVREIVRAIRLVQPHVIVARYTGTPGDFHGQHQAVGRACLEAFEAASNPIRFPELKEEGLFPWQPLKFYHSTDNSGGDLTSGGAGNLSGRFNPAFEKEGILRINTGEFDPIAGRTYQQRAWVAYNEHKTQAMGLAPAPGDFFYYFRLYKSLVSVPKNETSLFDGLDPSLTGLADHPGNGSPFLRNHLEEIKNKTQEALKRFHADDPNIASAPLLKALAMLRAMQKGLSGLDLDEDAKQSLDSYLSRKISHYEEVIATCLGLELECLSERVRIIPGQRFRVDVNFWNHRGIQAKDFSCDLHLPDGWEARPLEFQNPGDESRLIQKRFEISGTEKADLSCPYWLFKQRNSYIYSWPRGEPSGLPFGLSPVKVIGKVRVEGHEITLREPALCRQSFPGGFRELPLSVVPPISLCPNTDKEFLQIKDEEQHLKLQVAVYNNSDQSVEGRLEIIVPSGWKVTPEKTDILLEKPRETKTVQHTVAVPSGALPGRYPVQYKIRMGGRDFETIVTPVRMGAPGLSVIVDESNCIKEEFILTPSQVTIHLIDVHFFQKLRYAYVQGAQEELLEVLNRFNIHFHLIEDAEMGHLALNRFDAVVIGPNAYLIREELRRNASRFLEYVRQGGTLIVQYQGYRYQTPGFAPYPFQYNQPHDRVTHEDAPVKILDPDHSLFRMPNTITEGDFNDWVRDRGLYFFSQWDKRYHTLLSCSDPGEEPLEGGLVECQYGRGTFLYVGYSFFRQLPSGVPGAFRLFANILALPEARIQERIEFIRKVNLFSLLTEQQLDAMARIISERWVEDGMTICRQGEFGDELYIIYQGRVEVIRKTKDHEEILFLAKEGDCLGEMAVLGNIPRTATLRTQGDVHLLIIEGTHFHSLLRQHPEMSIHMIKLLVNRLVPPEG
;
A
#
# COMPACT_ATOMS: atom_id res chain seq x y z
N MET A 1 2.78 -35.67 -12.39
CA MET A 1 2.07 -35.30 -13.64
C MET A 1 2.97 -34.36 -14.43
N ALA A 2 2.57 -33.83 -15.59
CA ALA A 2 3.40 -32.92 -16.39
C ALA A 2 2.72 -31.58 -16.73
N GLY A 3 1.42 -31.45 -16.53
CA GLY A 3 0.66 -30.24 -16.85
C GLY A 3 0.95 -29.05 -15.93
N ALA A 4 0.36 -27.92 -16.29
CA ALA A 4 0.40 -26.67 -15.54
C ALA A 4 -1.02 -26.15 -15.25
N VAL A 5 -1.17 -25.46 -14.12
CA VAL A 5 -2.37 -24.72 -13.72
C VAL A 5 -1.97 -23.27 -13.49
N LEU A 6 -2.73 -22.34 -14.07
CA LEU A 6 -2.53 -20.91 -13.88
C LEU A 6 -3.65 -20.37 -12.97
N HIS A 7 -3.29 -19.96 -11.76
CA HIS A 7 -4.16 -19.28 -10.83
C HIS A 7 -3.97 -17.77 -10.95
N ILE A 8 -5.05 -17.00 -11.06
CA ILE A 8 -5.00 -15.57 -11.43
C ILE A 8 -5.70 -14.71 -10.38
N GLY A 9 -4.98 -13.75 -9.79
CA GLY A 9 -5.47 -12.74 -8.83
C GLY A 9 -4.94 -11.33 -9.15
N ALA A 10 -5.22 -10.34 -8.29
CA ALA A 10 -4.83 -8.95 -8.52
C ALA A 10 -3.58 -8.54 -7.72
N HIS A 11 -3.45 -9.05 -6.50
CA HIS A 11 -2.43 -8.69 -5.53
C HIS A 11 -1.66 -9.91 -5.02
N PRO A 12 -0.40 -9.76 -4.58
CA PRO A 12 0.28 -10.81 -3.83
C PRO A 12 -0.36 -10.93 -2.45
N ASP A 13 -0.87 -12.14 -2.11
CA ASP A 13 -1.72 -12.54 -0.98
C ASP A 13 -3.17 -12.95 -1.35
N ASP A 14 -3.65 -12.60 -2.55
CA ASP A 14 -4.99 -13.00 -3.01
C ASP A 14 -5.11 -14.51 -3.30
N GLU A 15 -3.98 -15.24 -3.42
CA GLU A 15 -4.00 -16.62 -3.88
C GLU A 15 -4.85 -17.55 -3.01
N ASP A 16 -5.46 -18.56 -3.63
CA ASP A 16 -6.02 -19.72 -2.93
C ASP A 16 -4.88 -20.50 -2.27
N ILE A 17 -4.57 -20.14 -1.02
CA ILE A 17 -3.39 -20.59 -0.29
C ILE A 17 -3.19 -22.11 -0.34
N GLY A 18 -4.27 -22.89 -0.18
CA GLY A 18 -4.22 -24.35 -0.16
C GLY A 18 -4.05 -24.96 -1.55
N LEU A 19 -4.50 -24.27 -2.60
CA LEU A 19 -4.54 -24.79 -3.96
C LEU A 19 -3.13 -24.99 -4.53
N LEU A 20 -2.24 -24.00 -4.38
CA LEU A 20 -0.86 -24.09 -4.89
C LEU A 20 -0.11 -25.25 -4.24
N ALA A 21 -0.16 -25.33 -2.90
CA ALA A 21 0.46 -26.41 -2.14
C ALA A 21 -0.07 -27.78 -2.54
N TYR A 22 -1.39 -27.92 -2.69
CA TYR A 22 -2.03 -29.16 -3.08
C TYR A 22 -1.64 -29.59 -4.50
N LEU A 23 -1.68 -28.67 -5.46
CA LEU A 23 -1.36 -28.97 -6.86
C LEU A 23 0.11 -29.36 -7.05
N SER A 24 1.03 -28.55 -6.53
CA SER A 24 2.46 -28.79 -6.70
C SER A 24 2.91 -30.06 -5.97
N ASN A 25 2.43 -30.32 -4.75
CA ASN A 25 2.97 -31.42 -3.94
C ASN A 25 2.17 -32.73 -4.04
N LYS A 26 0.86 -32.70 -4.34
CA LYS A 26 0.09 -33.95 -4.57
C LYS A 26 0.29 -34.48 -5.98
N TYR A 27 0.19 -33.60 -6.98
CA TYR A 27 0.19 -34.02 -8.38
C TYR A 27 1.53 -33.80 -9.09
N GLY A 28 2.43 -32.99 -8.52
CA GLY A 28 3.67 -32.60 -9.21
C GLY A 28 3.39 -31.80 -10.47
N VAL A 29 2.26 -31.07 -10.53
CA VAL A 29 1.96 -30.16 -11.64
C VAL A 29 2.58 -28.80 -11.36
N ARG A 30 2.86 -28.05 -12.42
CA ARG A 30 3.34 -26.67 -12.28
C ARG A 30 2.16 -25.77 -11.90
N ALA A 31 2.10 -25.32 -10.64
CA ALA A 31 1.10 -24.36 -10.19
C ALA A 31 1.70 -22.95 -10.21
N VAL A 32 1.17 -22.07 -11.06
CA VAL A 32 1.64 -20.69 -11.20
C VAL A 32 0.57 -19.74 -10.71
N TYR A 33 0.92 -18.87 -9.76
CA TYR A 33 0.09 -17.74 -9.39
C TYR A 33 0.50 -16.51 -10.20
N TRP A 34 -0.44 -15.90 -10.92
CA TRP A 34 -0.25 -14.61 -11.59
C TRP A 34 -1.00 -13.53 -10.81
N SER A 35 -0.28 -12.50 -10.41
CA SER A 35 -0.83 -11.30 -9.76
C SER A 35 -0.77 -10.13 -10.74
N ALA A 36 -1.87 -9.39 -10.91
CA ALA A 36 -1.88 -8.22 -11.79
C ALA A 36 -0.85 -7.15 -11.37
N THR A 37 -0.61 -7.01 -10.07
CA THR A 37 0.24 -5.98 -9.45
C THR A 37 1.30 -6.60 -8.53
N ARG A 38 2.17 -5.77 -7.96
CA ARG A 38 3.10 -6.16 -6.88
C ARG A 38 2.63 -5.69 -5.49
N GLY A 39 1.42 -5.16 -5.36
CA GLY A 39 0.85 -4.70 -4.09
C GLY A 39 1.44 -3.38 -3.55
N GLU A 40 1.88 -2.50 -4.45
CA GLU A 40 2.52 -1.22 -4.12
C GLU A 40 1.63 -0.26 -3.31
N GLY A 41 0.32 -0.29 -3.58
CA GLY A 41 -0.68 0.63 -3.01
C GLY A 41 -1.25 0.18 -1.67
N GLY A 42 -1.01 -1.08 -1.28
CA GLY A 42 -1.49 -1.63 -0.01
C GLY A 42 -0.77 -1.05 1.22
N GLN A 43 -1.40 -1.17 2.38
CA GLN A 43 -0.78 -0.75 3.65
C GLN A 43 0.38 -1.67 4.04
N ASN A 44 1.47 -1.11 4.58
CA ASN A 44 2.56 -1.88 5.18
C ASN A 44 2.40 -1.86 6.70
N ARG A 45 2.22 -3.03 7.33
CA ARG A 45 1.93 -3.15 8.76
C ARG A 45 3.17 -3.33 9.65
N ILE A 46 4.35 -3.60 9.07
CA ILE A 46 5.54 -3.98 9.85
C ILE A 46 6.82 -3.23 9.45
N GLY A 47 6.80 -2.44 8.39
CA GLY A 47 8.01 -1.78 7.88
C GLY A 47 7.74 -0.45 7.18
N PRO A 48 8.82 0.29 6.84
CA PRO A 48 8.73 1.64 6.31
C PRO A 48 8.51 1.70 4.79
N TYR A 49 8.69 0.59 4.06
CA TYR A 49 8.61 0.58 2.60
C TYR A 49 7.19 0.86 2.09
N ARG A 50 7.10 1.68 1.05
CA ARG A 50 5.87 2.10 0.35
C ARG A 50 6.10 2.08 -1.16
N ASP A 51 5.01 2.16 -1.93
CA ASP A 51 5.03 2.28 -3.40
C ASP A 51 5.94 1.22 -4.06
N GLU A 52 6.85 1.59 -4.97
CA GLU A 52 7.73 0.66 -5.67
C GLU A 52 8.63 -0.15 -4.74
N ALA A 53 9.07 0.45 -3.63
CA ALA A 53 9.90 -0.25 -2.63
C ALA A 53 9.10 -1.35 -1.93
N LEU A 54 7.81 -1.12 -1.68
CA LEU A 54 6.91 -2.14 -1.15
C LEU A 54 6.65 -3.25 -2.18
N GLY A 55 6.49 -2.90 -3.47
CA GLY A 55 6.35 -3.87 -4.55
C GLY A 55 7.55 -4.81 -4.68
N ILE A 56 8.78 -4.29 -4.57
CA ILE A 56 10.00 -5.10 -4.49
C ILE A 56 9.94 -6.05 -3.29
N TYR A 57 9.62 -5.50 -2.11
CA TYR A 57 9.60 -6.27 -0.87
C TYR A 57 8.58 -7.42 -0.92
N ARG A 58 7.36 -7.15 -1.39
CA ARG A 58 6.29 -8.17 -1.54
C ARG A 58 6.58 -9.19 -2.64
N THR A 59 7.39 -8.83 -3.63
CA THR A 59 7.90 -9.80 -4.61
C THR A 59 8.79 -10.84 -3.92
N TRP A 60 9.66 -10.42 -2.98
CA TRP A 60 10.43 -11.37 -2.16
C TRP A 60 9.56 -12.20 -1.22
N GLU A 61 8.55 -11.60 -0.57
CA GLU A 61 7.58 -12.33 0.26
C GLU A 61 6.85 -13.41 -0.55
N SER A 62 6.41 -13.06 -1.76
CA SER A 62 5.79 -14.01 -2.69
C SER A 62 6.73 -15.14 -3.07
N LEU A 63 7.99 -14.85 -3.39
CA LEU A 63 9.00 -15.88 -3.68
C LEU A 63 9.23 -16.80 -2.49
N ALA A 64 9.32 -16.27 -1.27
CA ALA A 64 9.47 -17.06 -0.05
C ALA A 64 8.24 -17.96 0.20
N ALA A 65 7.02 -17.44 -0.01
CA ALA A 65 5.80 -18.24 0.07
C ALA A 65 5.82 -19.40 -0.94
N ARG A 66 6.20 -19.11 -2.19
CA ARG A 66 6.30 -20.09 -3.27
C ARG A 66 7.35 -21.18 -3.03
N GLU A 67 8.47 -20.85 -2.38
CA GLU A 67 9.47 -21.84 -1.96
C GLU A 67 8.88 -22.87 -0.96
N ILE A 68 7.92 -22.46 -0.14
CA ILE A 68 7.31 -23.30 0.90
C ILE A 68 6.16 -24.15 0.34
N ASP A 69 5.28 -23.55 -0.47
CA ASP A 69 4.14 -24.25 -1.08
C ASP A 69 4.50 -25.00 -2.37
N GLY A 70 5.66 -24.72 -2.98
CA GLY A 70 6.12 -25.35 -4.21
C GLY A 70 5.46 -24.79 -5.48
N GLY A 71 4.74 -23.69 -5.40
CA GLY A 71 4.21 -22.96 -6.56
C GLY A 71 5.25 -22.04 -7.19
N GLU A 72 4.80 -21.28 -8.19
CA GLU A 72 5.57 -20.21 -8.83
C GLU A 72 4.74 -18.92 -8.80
N CYS A 73 5.40 -17.76 -8.94
CA CYS A 73 4.70 -16.49 -9.09
C CYS A 73 5.15 -15.74 -10.36
N LEU A 74 4.17 -15.12 -11.02
CA LEU A 74 4.34 -14.18 -12.11
C LEU A 74 3.53 -12.92 -11.79
N PHE A 75 3.85 -11.84 -12.48
CA PHE A 75 3.20 -10.56 -12.24
C PHE A 75 2.71 -9.94 -13.54
N GLY A 76 1.80 -8.97 -13.44
CA GLY A 76 1.40 -8.03 -14.48
C GLY A 76 2.14 -6.69 -14.36
N PRO A 77 2.04 -5.81 -15.38
CA PRO A 77 2.71 -4.51 -15.41
C PRO A 77 1.93 -3.42 -14.67
N PHE A 78 0.95 -3.77 -13.85
CA PHE A 78 0.03 -2.81 -13.27
C PHE A 78 0.51 -2.34 -11.91
N PHE A 79 0.47 -1.02 -11.69
CA PHE A 79 0.69 -0.42 -10.39
C PHE A 79 -0.59 -0.56 -9.56
N ASP A 80 -0.47 -1.11 -8.35
CA ASP A 80 -1.55 -1.07 -7.37
C ASP A 80 -1.71 0.36 -6.84
N PHE A 81 -2.82 1.00 -7.19
CA PHE A 81 -3.14 2.36 -6.76
C PHE A 81 -4.00 2.42 -5.48
N GLY A 82 -4.14 1.29 -4.77
CA GLY A 82 -4.99 1.14 -3.61
C GLY A 82 -6.44 0.82 -3.96
N TYR A 83 -7.29 0.89 -2.94
CA TYR A 83 -8.69 0.45 -3.04
C TYR A 83 -9.48 1.26 -4.09
N SER A 84 -10.16 0.54 -4.98
CA SER A 84 -11.23 1.04 -5.87
C SER A 84 -12.51 0.27 -5.62
N LYS A 85 -13.65 0.87 -5.93
CA LYS A 85 -14.96 0.26 -5.63
C LYS A 85 -15.44 -0.70 -6.72
N ASN A 86 -15.17 -0.40 -7.98
CA ASN A 86 -15.69 -1.17 -9.11
C ASN A 86 -14.64 -1.41 -10.22
N ALA A 87 -14.96 -2.33 -11.13
CA ALA A 87 -14.07 -2.69 -12.24
C ALA A 87 -13.81 -1.53 -13.21
N GLU A 88 -14.81 -0.68 -13.43
CA GLU A 88 -14.74 0.46 -14.33
C GLU A 88 -13.66 1.46 -13.89
N ASP A 89 -13.57 1.75 -12.58
CA ASP A 89 -12.51 2.60 -12.00
C ASP A 89 -11.12 2.00 -12.26
N ALA A 90 -11.00 0.67 -12.11
CA ALA A 90 -9.74 -0.03 -12.35
C ALA A 90 -9.38 -0.04 -13.85
N PHE A 91 -10.36 -0.26 -14.73
CA PHE A 91 -10.14 -0.22 -16.18
C PHE A 91 -9.79 1.18 -16.69
N ALA A 92 -10.31 2.24 -16.07
CA ALA A 92 -9.92 3.60 -16.41
C ALA A 92 -8.41 3.85 -16.19
N LYS A 93 -7.81 3.15 -15.22
CA LYS A 93 -6.39 3.28 -14.85
C LYS A 93 -5.48 2.26 -15.55
N TRP A 94 -5.91 1.01 -15.64
CA TRP A 94 -5.11 -0.09 -16.19
C TRP A 94 -5.34 -0.38 -17.67
N ASP A 95 -6.37 0.21 -18.28
CA ASP A 95 -6.86 -0.12 -19.61
C ASP A 95 -7.26 -1.61 -19.76
N ARG A 96 -8.55 -1.87 -20.03
CA ARG A 96 -9.07 -3.24 -20.15
C ARG A 96 -8.33 -4.07 -21.20
N LYS A 97 -8.02 -3.49 -22.36
CA LYS A 97 -7.35 -4.22 -23.46
C LYS A 97 -5.95 -4.65 -23.04
N THR A 98 -5.24 -3.81 -22.30
CA THR A 98 -3.90 -4.08 -21.76
C THR A 98 -3.94 -5.17 -20.71
N LEU A 99 -4.92 -5.14 -19.79
CA LEU A 99 -5.11 -6.23 -18.81
C LEU A 99 -5.37 -7.58 -19.48
N VAL A 100 -6.28 -7.63 -20.47
CA VAL A 100 -6.55 -8.87 -21.21
C VAL A 100 -5.31 -9.35 -21.97
N ARG A 101 -4.56 -8.44 -22.62
CA ARG A 101 -3.29 -8.77 -23.30
C ARG A 101 -2.32 -9.47 -22.34
N GLU A 102 -2.18 -8.97 -21.13
CA GLU A 102 -1.20 -9.48 -20.17
C GLU A 102 -1.58 -10.79 -19.52
N ILE A 103 -2.87 -11.03 -19.33
CA ILE A 103 -3.33 -12.36 -18.95
C ILE A 103 -3.11 -13.34 -20.12
N VAL A 104 -3.36 -12.95 -21.38
CA VAL A 104 -3.02 -13.78 -22.55
C VAL A 104 -1.52 -14.06 -22.62
N ARG A 105 -0.68 -13.06 -22.36
CA ARG A 105 0.78 -13.22 -22.27
C ARG A 105 1.16 -14.26 -21.22
N ALA A 106 0.59 -14.18 -20.02
CA ALA A 106 0.80 -15.15 -18.95
C ALA A 106 0.34 -16.56 -19.36
N ILE A 107 -0.81 -16.69 -20.04
CA ILE A 107 -1.30 -17.98 -20.54
C ILE A 107 -0.33 -18.58 -21.57
N ARG A 108 0.14 -17.80 -22.55
CA ARG A 108 1.07 -18.27 -23.59
C ARG A 108 2.46 -18.60 -23.03
N LEU A 109 2.90 -17.86 -22.00
CA LEU A 109 4.15 -18.13 -21.29
C LEU A 109 4.05 -19.40 -20.41
N VAL A 110 2.95 -19.57 -19.68
CA VAL A 110 2.78 -20.70 -18.76
C VAL A 110 2.40 -21.99 -19.47
N GLN A 111 1.62 -21.89 -20.54
CA GLN A 111 0.98 -22.99 -21.24
C GLN A 111 0.14 -23.89 -20.29
N PRO A 112 -0.85 -23.33 -19.56
CA PRO A 112 -1.65 -24.07 -18.60
C PRO A 112 -2.75 -24.91 -19.26
N HIS A 113 -3.08 -26.06 -18.67
CA HIS A 113 -4.24 -26.85 -19.08
C HIS A 113 -5.52 -26.34 -18.41
N VAL A 114 -5.38 -25.81 -17.19
CA VAL A 114 -6.47 -25.30 -16.37
C VAL A 114 -6.14 -23.88 -15.93
N ILE A 115 -7.12 -22.99 -16.03
CA ILE A 115 -7.08 -21.67 -15.40
C ILE A 115 -8.04 -21.67 -14.21
N VAL A 116 -7.58 -21.09 -13.09
CA VAL A 116 -8.40 -20.81 -11.91
C VAL A 116 -8.37 -19.30 -11.67
N ALA A 117 -9.45 -18.60 -12.03
CA ALA A 117 -9.59 -17.19 -11.68
C ALA A 117 -10.02 -17.08 -10.22
N ARG A 118 -9.32 -16.25 -9.45
CA ARG A 118 -9.65 -16.00 -8.05
C ARG A 118 -11.00 -15.30 -7.89
N TYR A 119 -11.30 -14.37 -8.79
CA TYR A 119 -12.44 -13.46 -8.69
C TYR A 119 -13.45 -13.67 -9.81
N THR A 120 -14.71 -13.36 -9.50
CA THR A 120 -15.83 -13.58 -10.42
C THR A 120 -16.02 -12.45 -11.43
N GLY A 121 -15.49 -11.26 -11.14
CA GLY A 121 -15.70 -10.04 -11.91
C GLY A 121 -16.94 -9.24 -11.49
N THR A 122 -17.58 -9.60 -10.36
CA THR A 122 -18.87 -9.05 -9.94
C THR A 122 -18.72 -8.17 -8.69
N PRO A 123 -19.69 -7.31 -8.34
CA PRO A 123 -19.62 -6.50 -7.12
C PRO A 123 -19.39 -7.30 -5.83
N GLY A 124 -19.67 -8.61 -5.83
CA GLY A 124 -19.35 -9.53 -4.73
C GLY A 124 -17.85 -9.65 -4.43
N ASP A 125 -16.96 -9.26 -5.35
CA ASP A 125 -15.51 -9.28 -5.14
C ASP A 125 -15.03 -8.05 -4.31
N PHE A 126 -15.91 -7.09 -3.99
CA PHE A 126 -15.70 -5.87 -3.15
C PHE A 126 -14.65 -4.84 -3.59
N HIS A 127 -13.56 -5.26 -4.22
CA HIS A 127 -12.49 -4.38 -4.71
C HIS A 127 -12.52 -4.33 -6.24
N GLY A 128 -12.53 -3.12 -6.80
CA GLY A 128 -12.55 -2.90 -8.24
C GLY A 128 -11.42 -3.57 -9.03
N GLN A 129 -10.21 -3.66 -8.46
CA GLN A 129 -9.09 -4.38 -9.08
C GLN A 129 -9.36 -5.90 -9.17
N HIS A 130 -9.94 -6.50 -8.12
CA HIS A 130 -10.41 -7.89 -8.11
C HIS A 130 -11.47 -8.13 -9.20
N GLN A 131 -12.47 -7.22 -9.28
CA GLN A 131 -13.52 -7.28 -10.30
C GLN A 131 -12.95 -7.15 -11.73
N ALA A 132 -12.01 -6.23 -11.96
CA ALA A 132 -11.40 -6.04 -13.27
C ALA A 132 -10.63 -7.28 -13.73
N VAL A 133 -9.85 -7.89 -12.84
CA VAL A 133 -9.13 -9.15 -13.11
C VAL A 133 -10.12 -10.28 -13.41
N GLY A 134 -11.15 -10.45 -12.58
CA GLY A 134 -12.18 -11.49 -12.79
C GLY A 134 -12.85 -11.39 -14.16
N ARG A 135 -13.22 -10.17 -14.59
CA ARG A 135 -13.80 -9.94 -15.94
C ARG A 135 -12.80 -10.20 -17.06
N ALA A 136 -11.53 -9.81 -16.89
CA ALA A 136 -10.50 -9.97 -17.91
C ALA A 136 -10.06 -11.44 -18.10
N CYS A 137 -10.12 -12.26 -17.05
CA CYS A 137 -9.74 -13.68 -17.09
C CYS A 137 -10.50 -14.49 -18.14
N LEU A 138 -11.83 -14.35 -18.20
CA LEU A 138 -12.65 -15.06 -19.17
C LEU A 138 -12.35 -14.61 -20.61
N GLU A 139 -12.22 -13.30 -20.81
CA GLU A 139 -11.90 -12.73 -22.13
C GLU A 139 -10.50 -13.18 -22.60
N ALA A 140 -9.54 -13.30 -21.68
CA ALA A 140 -8.21 -13.82 -21.97
C ALA A 140 -8.22 -15.33 -22.27
N PHE A 141 -9.01 -16.13 -21.55
CA PHE A 141 -9.18 -17.57 -21.83
C PHE A 141 -9.65 -17.80 -23.27
N GLU A 142 -10.57 -16.96 -23.77
CA GLU A 142 -11.08 -17.05 -25.15
C GLU A 142 -10.11 -16.49 -26.19
N ALA A 143 -9.31 -15.48 -25.84
CA ALA A 143 -8.36 -14.87 -26.74
C ALA A 143 -7.02 -15.63 -26.86
N ALA A 144 -6.66 -16.47 -25.88
CA ALA A 144 -5.32 -17.02 -25.75
C ALA A 144 -4.83 -17.85 -26.94
N SER A 145 -5.74 -18.60 -27.58
CA SER A 145 -5.46 -19.45 -28.74
C SER A 145 -5.64 -18.77 -30.09
N ASN A 146 -6.16 -17.54 -30.13
CA ASN A 146 -6.42 -16.83 -31.38
C ASN A 146 -5.14 -16.10 -31.85
N PRO A 147 -4.52 -16.49 -32.98
CA PRO A 147 -3.28 -15.87 -33.46
C PRO A 147 -3.45 -14.42 -33.94
N ILE A 148 -4.68 -13.97 -34.21
CA ILE A 148 -5.00 -12.58 -34.61
C ILE A 148 -5.15 -11.69 -33.37
N ARG A 149 -5.42 -12.27 -32.19
CA ARG A 149 -5.50 -11.53 -30.93
C ARG A 149 -4.09 -11.41 -30.35
N PHE A 150 -3.64 -10.17 -30.18
CA PHE A 150 -2.31 -9.81 -29.67
C PHE A 150 -1.18 -10.50 -30.46
N PRO A 151 -1.08 -10.27 -31.79
CA PRO A 151 -0.07 -10.89 -32.64
C PRO A 151 1.36 -10.48 -32.24
N GLU A 152 1.53 -9.30 -31.62
CA GLU A 152 2.80 -8.78 -31.14
C GLU A 152 3.49 -9.71 -30.12
N LEU A 153 2.74 -10.54 -29.38
CA LEU A 153 3.31 -11.50 -28.43
C LEU A 153 4.16 -12.59 -29.11
N LYS A 154 3.95 -12.85 -30.41
CA LYS A 154 4.81 -13.79 -31.16
C LYS A 154 6.23 -13.26 -31.32
N GLU A 155 6.40 -11.94 -31.40
CA GLU A 155 7.74 -11.32 -31.44
C GLU A 155 8.51 -11.54 -30.12
N GLU A 156 7.79 -11.84 -29.03
CA GLU A 156 8.35 -12.22 -27.73
C GLU A 156 8.58 -13.75 -27.59
N GLY A 157 8.32 -14.54 -28.64
CA GLY A 157 8.37 -15.99 -28.59
C GLY A 157 7.17 -16.65 -27.90
N LEU A 158 6.06 -15.91 -27.75
CA LEU A 158 4.85 -16.40 -27.06
C LEU A 158 3.76 -16.75 -28.07
N PHE A 159 3.64 -18.04 -28.36
CA PHE A 159 2.73 -18.59 -29.36
C PHE A 159 1.35 -18.95 -28.78
N PRO A 160 0.29 -18.97 -29.60
CA PRO A 160 -1.07 -19.30 -29.16
C PRO A 160 -1.17 -20.62 -28.39
N TRP A 161 -1.87 -20.59 -27.25
CA TRP A 161 -2.10 -21.76 -26.41
C TRP A 161 -3.53 -21.74 -25.88
N GLN A 162 -4.25 -22.86 -25.96
CA GLN A 162 -5.63 -22.98 -25.46
C GLN A 162 -5.67 -23.74 -24.13
N PRO A 163 -5.91 -23.08 -22.99
CA PRO A 163 -6.34 -23.77 -21.78
C PRO A 163 -7.67 -24.47 -22.02
N LEU A 164 -7.86 -25.65 -21.43
CA LEU A 164 -8.99 -26.53 -21.71
C LEU A 164 -10.13 -26.37 -20.71
N LYS A 165 -9.83 -25.93 -19.48
CA LYS A 165 -10.83 -25.71 -18.43
C LYS A 165 -10.60 -24.38 -17.72
N PHE A 166 -11.70 -23.72 -17.34
CA PHE A 166 -11.71 -22.44 -16.66
C PHE A 166 -12.63 -22.52 -15.43
N TYR A 167 -12.03 -22.34 -14.25
CA TYR A 167 -12.69 -22.37 -12.95
C TYR A 167 -12.66 -21.00 -12.29
N HIS A 168 -13.65 -20.77 -11.43
CA HIS A 168 -13.62 -19.69 -10.43
C HIS A 168 -13.51 -20.28 -9.03
N SER A 169 -12.75 -19.63 -8.17
CA SER A 169 -12.83 -19.84 -6.72
C SER A 169 -14.22 -19.43 -6.22
N THR A 170 -14.76 -20.13 -5.22
CA THR A 170 -16.11 -19.84 -4.72
C THR A 170 -16.08 -19.18 -3.35
N ASP A 171 -16.53 -17.93 -3.34
CA ASP A 171 -16.63 -17.12 -2.13
C ASP A 171 -17.48 -17.80 -1.05
N ASN A 172 -17.13 -17.58 0.22
CA ASN A 172 -17.88 -18.04 1.38
C ASN A 172 -18.02 -19.59 1.47
N SER A 173 -17.10 -20.33 0.83
CA SER A 173 -17.13 -21.79 0.80
C SER A 173 -16.48 -22.46 2.02
N GLY A 174 -15.92 -21.67 2.95
CA GLY A 174 -15.30 -22.14 4.19
C GLY A 174 -13.77 -22.14 4.11
N GLY A 175 -13.18 -22.63 3.02
CA GLY A 175 -11.74 -22.53 2.75
C GLY A 175 -11.31 -21.24 2.05
N ASP A 176 -12.26 -20.38 1.71
CA ASP A 176 -12.04 -19.14 0.97
C ASP A 176 -12.04 -17.91 1.90
N LEU A 177 -11.16 -16.93 1.63
CA LEU A 177 -11.08 -15.64 2.31
C LEU A 177 -12.39 -14.89 2.13
N THR A 178 -13.18 -14.77 3.20
CA THR A 178 -14.40 -13.94 3.16
C THR A 178 -14.07 -12.45 3.22
N SER A 179 -15.04 -11.60 2.88
CA SER A 179 -15.07 -10.18 3.25
C SER A 179 -14.77 -10.01 4.75
N GLY A 180 -13.62 -9.42 5.09
CA GLY A 180 -13.13 -9.25 6.46
C GLY A 180 -11.72 -9.80 6.74
N GLY A 181 -11.11 -10.51 5.77
CA GLY A 181 -9.73 -10.98 5.83
C GLY A 181 -9.57 -12.41 6.39
N ALA A 182 -8.32 -12.81 6.61
CA ALA A 182 -7.91 -14.19 6.92
C ALA A 182 -8.55 -14.82 8.19
N GLY A 183 -9.19 -14.02 9.04
CA GLY A 183 -9.83 -14.47 10.29
C GLY A 183 -11.08 -15.35 10.13
N ASN A 184 -11.61 -15.51 8.92
CA ASN A 184 -12.84 -16.26 8.64
C ASN A 184 -12.61 -17.56 7.85
N LEU A 185 -11.37 -17.94 7.58
CA LEU A 185 -11.02 -19.21 6.94
C LEU A 185 -11.30 -20.37 7.91
N SER A 186 -12.38 -21.12 7.67
CA SER A 186 -12.79 -22.25 8.51
C SER A 186 -12.41 -23.61 7.93
N GLY A 187 -12.24 -23.70 6.60
CA GLY A 187 -12.02 -24.93 5.84
C GLY A 187 -13.11 -25.99 5.98
N ARG A 188 -14.24 -25.66 6.60
CA ARG A 188 -15.26 -26.65 6.97
C ARG A 188 -16.00 -27.17 5.74
N PHE A 189 -16.38 -28.43 5.80
CA PHE A 189 -17.28 -29.03 4.83
C PHE A 189 -18.60 -28.23 4.76
N ASN A 190 -19.05 -27.91 3.54
CA ASN A 190 -20.21 -27.08 3.31
C ASN A 190 -21.17 -27.78 2.32
N PRO A 191 -22.26 -28.39 2.82
CA PRO A 191 -23.25 -29.08 2.00
C PRO A 191 -23.88 -28.20 0.91
N ALA A 192 -23.90 -26.87 1.08
CA ALA A 192 -24.51 -25.96 0.11
C ALA A 192 -23.75 -25.91 -1.23
N PHE A 193 -22.48 -26.33 -1.23
CA PHE A 193 -21.60 -26.37 -2.39
C PHE A 193 -21.43 -27.77 -3.01
N GLU A 194 -22.07 -28.80 -2.43
CA GLU A 194 -22.10 -30.17 -2.98
C GLU A 194 -23.13 -30.27 -4.12
N LYS A 195 -22.81 -29.65 -5.26
CA LYS A 195 -23.69 -29.54 -6.43
C LYS A 195 -22.92 -29.77 -7.72
N GLU A 196 -23.65 -30.17 -8.77
CA GLU A 196 -23.12 -30.33 -10.12
C GLU A 196 -22.41 -29.05 -10.59
N GLY A 197 -21.21 -29.21 -11.18
CA GLY A 197 -20.37 -28.10 -11.64
C GLY A 197 -19.55 -27.39 -10.56
N ILE A 198 -19.58 -27.85 -9.30
CA ILE A 198 -18.69 -27.35 -8.24
C ILE A 198 -17.78 -28.49 -7.76
N LEU A 199 -16.47 -28.29 -7.93
CA LEU A 199 -15.42 -29.19 -7.48
C LEU A 199 -15.03 -28.86 -6.04
N ARG A 200 -15.04 -29.86 -5.16
CA ARG A 200 -14.44 -29.76 -3.83
C ARG A 200 -13.03 -30.34 -3.82
N ILE A 201 -12.08 -29.64 -3.22
CA ILE A 201 -10.71 -30.09 -2.97
C ILE A 201 -10.43 -30.12 -1.47
N ASN A 202 -9.92 -31.24 -0.96
CA ASN A 202 -9.43 -31.34 0.42
C ASN A 202 -7.91 -31.10 0.47
N THR A 203 -7.50 -29.89 0.84
CA THR A 203 -6.07 -29.58 1.03
C THR A 203 -5.58 -30.04 2.40
N GLY A 204 -6.48 -30.44 3.30
CA GLY A 204 -6.18 -31.07 4.57
C GLY A 204 -5.66 -32.51 4.46
N GLU A 205 -5.56 -33.05 3.25
CA GLU A 205 -4.92 -34.35 3.02
C GLU A 205 -3.45 -34.36 3.48
N PHE A 206 -3.03 -35.48 4.06
CA PHE A 206 -1.68 -35.68 4.58
C PHE A 206 -0.67 -35.93 3.45
N ASP A 207 0.38 -35.09 3.39
CA ASP A 207 1.54 -35.28 2.53
C ASP A 207 2.56 -36.19 3.24
N PRO A 208 2.74 -37.45 2.82
CA PRO A 208 3.66 -38.38 3.47
C PRO A 208 5.13 -37.99 3.27
N ILE A 209 5.45 -37.16 2.27
CA ILE A 209 6.82 -36.69 2.03
C ILE A 209 7.18 -35.59 3.02
N ALA A 210 6.28 -34.62 3.20
CA ALA A 210 6.52 -33.49 4.09
C ALA A 210 6.17 -33.78 5.56
N GLY A 211 5.48 -34.88 5.87
CA GLY A 211 5.05 -35.24 7.22
C GLY A 211 3.98 -34.31 7.81
N ARG A 212 3.20 -33.63 6.96
CA ARG A 212 2.17 -32.63 7.33
C ARG A 212 1.12 -32.56 6.23
N THR A 213 -0.02 -31.92 6.48
CA THR A 213 -1.04 -31.71 5.44
C THR A 213 -0.62 -30.65 4.42
N TYR A 214 -1.16 -30.69 3.20
CA TYR A 214 -0.90 -29.64 2.21
C TYR A 214 -1.37 -28.27 2.71
N GLN A 215 -2.48 -28.22 3.45
CA GLN A 215 -2.98 -27.00 4.07
C GLN A 215 -2.03 -26.45 5.16
N GLN A 216 -1.41 -27.31 5.97
CA GLN A 216 -0.40 -26.84 6.94
C GLN A 216 0.78 -26.16 6.25
N ARG A 217 1.20 -26.66 5.08
CA ARG A 217 2.24 -25.99 4.27
C ARG A 217 1.76 -24.66 3.72
N ALA A 218 0.55 -24.62 3.18
CA ALA A 218 -0.08 -23.41 2.69
C ALA A 218 -0.17 -22.30 3.76
N TRP A 219 -0.51 -22.65 5.00
CA TRP A 219 -0.51 -21.68 6.11
C TRP A 219 0.87 -21.07 6.38
N VAL A 220 1.91 -21.90 6.35
CA VAL A 220 3.28 -21.41 6.55
C VAL A 220 3.71 -20.51 5.39
N ALA A 221 3.37 -20.89 4.15
CA ALA A 221 3.63 -20.05 2.97
C ALA A 221 2.90 -18.70 3.06
N TYR A 222 1.62 -18.70 3.42
CA TYR A 222 0.80 -17.48 3.55
C TYR A 222 1.34 -16.51 4.61
N ASN A 223 1.97 -17.04 5.67
CA ASN A 223 2.61 -16.23 6.71
C ASN A 223 3.87 -15.48 6.23
N GLU A 224 4.40 -15.78 5.05
CA GLU A 224 5.50 -15.01 4.46
C GLU A 224 5.04 -13.64 3.91
N HIS A 225 3.73 -13.41 3.72
CA HIS A 225 3.15 -12.10 3.40
C HIS A 225 3.09 -11.17 4.63
N LYS A 226 4.26 -10.96 5.25
CA LYS A 226 4.42 -10.29 6.56
C LYS A 226 4.05 -8.81 6.48
N THR A 227 4.31 -8.13 5.36
CA THR A 227 3.91 -6.72 5.18
C THR A 227 2.40 -6.51 5.27
N GLN A 228 1.59 -7.53 5.00
CA GLN A 228 0.13 -7.53 5.15
C GLN A 228 -0.34 -7.95 6.56
N ALA A 229 0.59 -8.28 7.45
CA ALA A 229 0.37 -8.93 8.73
C ALA A 229 -0.54 -10.17 8.59
N MET A 230 -0.31 -10.97 7.55
CA MET A 230 -0.89 -12.30 7.45
C MET A 230 -0.21 -13.20 8.47
N GLY A 231 -1.02 -13.86 9.31
CA GLY A 231 -0.52 -14.65 10.42
C GLY A 231 -1.57 -15.63 10.91
N LEU A 232 -1.41 -16.90 10.53
CA LEU A 232 -2.30 -17.98 10.91
C LEU A 232 -1.52 -19.16 11.48
N ALA A 233 -2.06 -19.75 12.54
CA ALA A 233 -1.49 -20.93 13.17
C ALA A 233 -1.81 -22.18 12.31
N PRO A 234 -0.80 -22.92 11.82
CA PRO A 234 -1.04 -24.11 11.01
C PRO A 234 -1.66 -25.24 11.87
N ALA A 235 -2.84 -25.70 11.51
CA ALA A 235 -3.52 -26.83 12.16
C ALA A 235 -3.71 -28.02 11.19
N PRO A 236 -3.56 -29.27 11.66
CA PRO A 236 -3.86 -30.46 10.84
C PRO A 236 -5.37 -30.72 10.74
N GLY A 237 -5.75 -31.59 9.81
CA GLY A 237 -7.13 -32.02 9.60
C GLY A 237 -7.67 -31.58 8.25
N ASP A 238 -8.86 -32.08 7.92
CA ASP A 238 -9.53 -31.76 6.66
C ASP A 238 -9.75 -30.26 6.49
N PHE A 239 -9.52 -29.78 5.27
CA PHE A 239 -9.69 -28.38 4.90
C PHE A 239 -10.15 -28.30 3.44
N PHE A 240 -11.37 -27.79 3.23
CA PHE A 240 -12.04 -27.87 1.94
C PHE A 240 -12.10 -26.52 1.22
N TYR A 241 -11.68 -26.52 -0.05
CA TYR A 241 -11.90 -25.44 -1.01
C TYR A 241 -12.90 -25.90 -2.06
N TYR A 242 -13.62 -24.95 -2.65
CA TYR A 242 -14.63 -25.22 -3.67
C TYR A 242 -14.40 -24.33 -4.89
N PHE A 243 -14.47 -24.93 -6.08
CA PHE A 243 -14.19 -24.29 -7.36
C PHE A 243 -15.34 -24.54 -8.32
N ARG A 244 -15.93 -23.50 -8.88
CA ARG A 244 -16.99 -23.62 -9.87
C ARG A 244 -16.38 -23.76 -11.26
N LEU A 245 -16.73 -24.83 -11.98
CA LEU A 245 -16.39 -24.95 -13.39
C LEU A 245 -17.27 -23.98 -14.18
N TYR A 246 -16.63 -22.98 -14.80
CA TYR A 246 -17.33 -21.97 -15.59
C TYR A 246 -17.34 -22.34 -17.07
N LYS A 247 -16.23 -22.87 -17.60
CA LYS A 247 -16.13 -23.31 -19.00
C LYS A 247 -15.20 -24.52 -19.13
N SER A 248 -15.59 -25.48 -19.97
CA SER A 248 -14.75 -26.63 -20.35
C SER A 248 -14.82 -26.84 -21.87
N LEU A 249 -13.67 -27.10 -22.48
CA LEU A 249 -13.53 -27.50 -23.89
C LEU A 249 -13.39 -29.03 -24.04
N VAL A 250 -13.40 -29.75 -22.93
CA VAL A 250 -13.38 -31.22 -22.88
C VAL A 250 -14.60 -31.75 -22.14
N SER A 251 -14.94 -33.01 -22.39
CA SER A 251 -16.01 -33.68 -21.66
C SER A 251 -15.60 -33.92 -20.20
N VAL A 252 -16.46 -33.54 -19.26
CA VAL A 252 -16.24 -33.71 -17.82
C VAL A 252 -17.40 -34.53 -17.21
N PRO A 253 -17.15 -35.29 -16.13
CA PRO A 253 -18.23 -35.91 -15.38
C PRO A 253 -19.13 -34.85 -14.71
N LYS A 254 -20.36 -35.22 -14.35
CA LYS A 254 -21.29 -34.33 -13.62
C LYS A 254 -20.73 -33.84 -12.28
N ASN A 255 -20.09 -34.75 -11.55
CA ASN A 255 -19.42 -34.46 -10.29
C ASN A 255 -17.93 -34.74 -10.46
N GLU A 256 -17.14 -33.66 -10.50
CA GLU A 256 -15.70 -33.75 -10.63
C GLU A 256 -15.06 -34.05 -9.26
N THR A 257 -13.98 -34.80 -9.30
CA THR A 257 -13.12 -35.14 -8.16
C THR A 257 -11.74 -34.50 -8.27
N SER A 258 -11.41 -33.96 -9.44
CA SER A 258 -10.12 -33.34 -9.76
C SER A 258 -10.30 -32.25 -10.82
N LEU A 259 -9.45 -31.22 -10.78
CA LEU A 259 -9.34 -30.23 -11.86
C LEU A 259 -8.99 -30.88 -13.21
N PHE A 260 -8.40 -32.07 -13.19
CA PHE A 260 -7.95 -32.80 -14.37
C PHE A 260 -8.94 -33.83 -14.89
N ASP A 261 -10.14 -33.96 -14.30
CA ASP A 261 -11.16 -34.86 -14.86
C ASP A 261 -11.51 -34.43 -16.29
N GLY A 262 -11.52 -35.40 -17.21
CA GLY A 262 -11.68 -35.15 -18.66
C GLY A 262 -10.40 -34.77 -19.41
N LEU A 263 -9.25 -34.66 -18.71
CA LEU A 263 -7.95 -34.28 -19.28
C LEU A 263 -6.89 -35.35 -19.02
N ASP A 264 -5.88 -35.42 -19.89
CA ASP A 264 -4.62 -36.09 -19.60
C ASP A 264 -3.58 -35.04 -19.17
N PRO A 265 -3.35 -34.84 -17.84
CA PRO A 265 -2.38 -33.87 -17.35
C PRO A 265 -0.93 -34.38 -17.42
N SER A 266 -0.67 -35.52 -18.06
CA SER A 266 0.68 -36.02 -18.29
C SER A 266 1.24 -35.54 -19.63
N LEU A 267 2.48 -35.91 -19.96
CA LEU A 267 3.12 -35.48 -21.21
C LEU A 267 2.32 -35.92 -22.44
N THR A 268 1.59 -37.02 -22.36
CA THR A 268 0.83 -37.60 -23.47
C THR A 268 -0.38 -36.77 -23.88
N GLY A 269 -0.89 -35.90 -23.00
CA GLY A 269 -1.95 -34.94 -23.33
C GLY A 269 -1.54 -33.93 -24.42
N LEU A 270 -0.23 -33.68 -24.59
CA LEU A 270 0.28 -32.81 -25.66
C LEU A 270 -0.03 -33.35 -27.06
N ALA A 271 -0.23 -34.68 -27.19
CA ALA A 271 -0.62 -35.28 -28.46
C ALA A 271 -2.05 -34.90 -28.86
N ASP A 272 -2.92 -34.58 -27.90
CA ASP A 272 -4.28 -34.12 -28.15
C ASP A 272 -4.31 -32.62 -28.42
N HIS A 273 -3.73 -31.85 -27.49
CA HIS A 273 -3.67 -30.40 -27.60
C HIS A 273 -2.27 -29.89 -27.22
N PRO A 274 -1.55 -29.19 -28.12
CA PRO A 274 -1.94 -28.79 -29.48
C PRO A 274 -1.63 -29.84 -30.57
N GLY A 275 -1.22 -31.07 -30.22
CA GLY A 275 -0.79 -32.10 -31.17
C GLY A 275 -1.86 -32.68 -32.10
N ASN A 276 -3.10 -32.20 -32.01
CA ASN A 276 -4.24 -32.50 -32.89
C ASN A 276 -4.49 -34.01 -33.11
N GLY A 277 -4.31 -34.81 -32.06
CA GLY A 277 -4.52 -36.26 -32.09
C GLY A 277 -3.40 -37.05 -32.78
N SER A 278 -2.22 -36.47 -33.01
CA SER A 278 -1.12 -37.12 -33.72
C SER A 278 -0.69 -38.45 -33.07
N PRO A 279 -0.84 -39.60 -33.77
CA PRO A 279 -0.41 -40.90 -33.24
C PRO A 279 1.10 -40.97 -33.02
N PHE A 280 1.88 -40.28 -33.84
CA PHE A 280 3.33 -40.20 -33.69
C PHE A 280 3.70 -39.55 -32.35
N LEU A 281 3.12 -38.37 -32.04
CA LEU A 281 3.35 -37.68 -30.77
C LEU A 281 2.93 -38.57 -29.61
N ARG A 282 1.73 -39.15 -29.66
CA ARG A 282 1.18 -39.99 -28.60
C ARG A 282 2.10 -41.17 -28.26
N ASN A 283 2.54 -41.92 -29.28
CA ASN A 283 3.39 -43.10 -29.07
C ASN A 283 4.73 -42.72 -28.41
N HIS A 284 5.41 -41.69 -28.91
CA HIS A 284 6.71 -41.26 -28.36
C HIS A 284 6.57 -40.70 -26.93
N LEU A 285 5.53 -39.90 -26.68
CA LEU A 285 5.26 -39.35 -25.35
C LEU A 285 4.93 -40.45 -24.34
N GLU A 286 4.22 -41.51 -24.75
CA GLU A 286 3.92 -42.64 -23.87
C GLU A 286 5.20 -43.43 -23.51
N GLU A 287 6.13 -43.60 -24.45
CA GLU A 287 7.42 -44.21 -24.16
C GLU A 287 8.27 -43.37 -23.18
N ILE A 288 8.29 -42.05 -23.36
CA ILE A 288 8.98 -41.11 -22.45
C ILE A 288 8.35 -41.20 -21.04
N LYS A 289 7.01 -41.22 -20.96
CA LYS A 289 6.27 -41.38 -19.71
C LYS A 289 6.60 -42.73 -19.05
N ASN A 290 6.65 -43.82 -19.80
CA ASN A 290 7.02 -45.15 -19.29
C ASN A 290 8.44 -45.14 -18.69
N LYS A 291 9.40 -44.48 -19.35
CA LYS A 291 10.76 -44.32 -18.80
C LYS A 291 10.80 -43.47 -17.53
N THR A 292 9.97 -42.45 -17.46
CA THR A 292 9.86 -41.60 -16.28
C THR A 292 9.23 -42.36 -15.10
N GLN A 293 8.23 -43.19 -15.35
CA GLN A 293 7.65 -44.09 -14.34
C GLN A 293 8.65 -45.15 -13.89
N GLU A 294 9.48 -45.67 -14.80
CA GLU A 294 10.58 -46.56 -14.46
C GLU A 294 11.60 -45.88 -13.53
N ALA A 295 11.96 -44.62 -13.82
CA ALA A 295 12.82 -43.82 -12.94
C ALA A 295 12.22 -43.63 -11.55
N LEU A 296 10.93 -43.26 -11.48
CA LEU A 296 10.24 -43.05 -10.21
C LEU A 296 10.20 -44.32 -9.34
N LYS A 297 9.98 -45.49 -9.95
CA LYS A 297 10.02 -46.79 -9.24
C LYS A 297 11.40 -47.16 -8.72
N ARG A 298 12.47 -46.63 -9.34
CA ARG A 298 13.87 -46.86 -8.98
C ARG A 298 14.43 -45.79 -8.05
N PHE A 299 13.68 -44.72 -7.79
CA PHE A 299 14.15 -43.64 -6.94
C PHE A 299 14.19 -44.08 -5.47
N HIS A 300 15.36 -43.90 -4.86
CA HIS A 300 15.59 -44.12 -3.44
C HIS A 300 16.30 -42.89 -2.88
N ALA A 301 15.84 -42.35 -1.74
CA ALA A 301 16.39 -41.10 -1.20
C ALA A 301 17.85 -41.25 -0.72
N ASP A 302 18.26 -42.44 -0.30
CA ASP A 302 19.63 -42.80 0.08
C ASP A 302 20.54 -43.09 -1.12
N ASP A 303 19.97 -43.46 -2.26
CA ASP A 303 20.68 -43.61 -3.53
C ASP A 303 19.86 -43.16 -4.75
N PRO A 304 19.74 -41.84 -5.00
CA PRO A 304 18.92 -41.34 -6.11
C PRO A 304 19.54 -41.61 -7.49
N ASN A 305 20.80 -42.05 -7.57
CA ASN A 305 21.50 -42.29 -8.84
C ASN A 305 20.88 -43.48 -9.60
N ILE A 306 20.26 -44.43 -8.90
CA ILE A 306 19.62 -45.60 -9.54
C ILE A 306 18.49 -45.16 -10.50
N ALA A 307 17.90 -43.98 -10.29
CA ALA A 307 16.89 -43.39 -11.17
C ALA A 307 17.47 -42.68 -12.42
N SER A 308 18.78 -42.41 -12.49
CA SER A 308 19.38 -41.58 -13.54
C SER A 308 19.34 -42.23 -14.92
N ALA A 309 19.63 -43.53 -15.04
CA ALA A 309 19.68 -44.24 -16.32
C ALA A 309 18.36 -44.17 -17.13
N PRO A 310 17.17 -44.46 -16.57
CA PRO A 310 15.91 -44.27 -17.31
C PRO A 310 15.60 -42.79 -17.60
N LEU A 311 16.02 -41.85 -16.75
CA LEU A 311 15.85 -40.41 -17.02
C LEU A 311 16.72 -39.93 -18.19
N LEU A 312 17.97 -40.38 -18.29
CA LEU A 312 18.88 -40.06 -19.40
C LEU A 312 18.31 -40.54 -20.74
N LYS A 313 17.71 -41.73 -20.77
CA LYS A 313 17.00 -42.26 -21.94
C LYS A 313 15.79 -41.40 -22.29
N ALA A 314 14.96 -41.06 -21.30
CA ALA A 314 13.80 -40.19 -21.51
C ALA A 314 14.21 -38.82 -22.06
N LEU A 315 15.27 -38.21 -21.53
CA LEU A 315 15.83 -36.94 -22.01
C LEU A 315 16.27 -37.04 -23.47
N ALA A 316 16.97 -38.11 -23.86
CA ALA A 316 17.37 -38.32 -25.25
C ALA A 316 16.17 -38.45 -26.20
N MET A 317 15.13 -39.17 -25.78
CA MET A 317 13.90 -39.33 -26.53
C MET A 317 13.15 -38.00 -26.66
N LEU A 318 13.11 -37.20 -25.60
CA LEU A 318 12.48 -35.88 -25.58
C LEU A 318 13.18 -34.91 -26.55
N ARG A 319 14.52 -34.90 -26.58
CA ARG A 319 15.31 -34.11 -27.55
C ARG A 319 15.12 -34.60 -28.99
N ALA A 320 15.05 -35.91 -29.21
CA ALA A 320 14.79 -36.47 -30.54
C ALA A 320 13.39 -36.08 -31.03
N MET A 321 12.39 -36.14 -30.15
CA MET A 321 11.03 -35.70 -30.43
C MET A 321 10.96 -34.21 -30.76
N GLN A 322 11.62 -33.35 -29.98
CA GLN A 322 11.69 -31.92 -30.25
C GLN A 322 12.26 -31.64 -31.65
N LYS A 323 13.37 -32.28 -32.01
CA LYS A 323 13.96 -32.16 -33.36
C LYS A 323 13.03 -32.66 -34.47
N GLY A 324 12.18 -33.64 -34.17
CA GLY A 324 11.22 -34.22 -35.10
C GLY A 324 9.95 -33.39 -35.32
N LEU A 325 9.71 -32.33 -34.54
CA LEU A 325 8.47 -31.54 -34.63
C LEU A 325 8.25 -30.91 -36.02
N SER A 326 9.31 -30.52 -36.72
CA SER A 326 9.23 -29.92 -38.05
C SER A 326 8.63 -30.86 -39.10
N GLY A 327 8.74 -32.18 -38.90
CA GLY A 327 8.22 -33.21 -39.79
C GLY A 327 6.74 -33.56 -39.57
N LEU A 328 6.08 -32.94 -38.59
CA LEU A 328 4.67 -33.20 -38.28
C LEU A 328 3.73 -32.32 -39.10
N ASP A 329 2.59 -32.88 -39.47
CA ASP A 329 1.47 -32.17 -40.11
C ASP A 329 0.66 -31.41 -39.04
N LEU A 330 1.25 -30.32 -38.56
CA LEU A 330 0.67 -29.36 -37.61
C LEU A 330 0.89 -27.95 -38.15
N ASP A 331 0.05 -27.00 -37.74
CA ASP A 331 0.30 -25.59 -38.03
C ASP A 331 1.56 -25.10 -37.29
N GLU A 332 2.18 -24.04 -37.81
CA GLU A 332 3.46 -23.55 -37.27
C GLU A 332 3.33 -23.02 -35.83
N ASP A 333 2.20 -22.42 -35.46
CA ASP A 333 1.98 -21.93 -34.10
C ASP A 333 1.92 -23.10 -33.09
N ALA A 334 1.26 -24.20 -33.45
CA ALA A 334 1.23 -25.42 -32.68
C ALA A 334 2.63 -26.05 -32.54
N LYS A 335 3.43 -26.09 -33.62
CA LYS A 335 4.81 -26.59 -33.57
C LYS A 335 5.68 -25.76 -32.63
N GLN A 336 5.62 -24.43 -32.72
CA GLN A 336 6.40 -23.53 -31.87
C GLN A 336 5.95 -23.59 -30.40
N SER A 337 4.66 -23.75 -30.16
CA SER A 337 4.12 -23.97 -28.81
C SER A 337 4.61 -25.28 -28.21
N LEU A 338 4.60 -26.37 -28.98
CA LEU A 338 5.17 -27.66 -28.56
C LEU A 338 6.66 -27.56 -28.30
N ASP A 339 7.41 -26.87 -29.17
CA ASP A 339 8.85 -26.67 -29.01
C ASP A 339 9.18 -25.94 -27.71
N SER A 340 8.44 -24.87 -27.41
CA SER A 340 8.55 -24.13 -26.14
C SER A 340 8.25 -25.01 -24.93
N TYR A 341 7.18 -25.81 -25.01
CA TYR A 341 6.80 -26.72 -23.93
C TYR A 341 7.86 -27.81 -23.70
N LEU A 342 8.34 -28.43 -24.78
CA LEU A 342 9.35 -29.49 -24.73
C LEU A 342 10.70 -28.96 -24.28
N SER A 343 11.12 -27.76 -24.70
CA SER A 343 12.35 -27.10 -24.23
C SER A 343 12.38 -26.98 -22.71
N ARG A 344 11.28 -26.48 -22.13
CA ARG A 344 11.14 -26.39 -20.67
C ARG A 344 11.19 -27.76 -20.01
N LYS A 345 10.51 -28.77 -20.57
CA LYS A 345 10.57 -30.13 -20.03
C LYS A 345 11.97 -30.72 -20.12
N ILE A 346 12.70 -30.50 -21.22
CA ILE A 346 14.11 -30.89 -21.34
C ILE A 346 14.92 -30.30 -20.19
N SER A 347 14.77 -29.00 -19.89
CA SER A 347 15.45 -28.38 -18.75
C SER A 347 15.07 -29.01 -17.41
N HIS A 348 13.80 -29.35 -17.18
CA HIS A 348 13.40 -30.04 -15.95
C HIS A 348 14.03 -31.45 -15.84
N TYR A 349 14.13 -32.20 -16.94
CA TYR A 349 14.83 -33.49 -16.93
C TYR A 349 16.33 -33.31 -16.66
N GLU A 350 16.97 -32.29 -17.26
CA GLU A 350 18.38 -31.98 -17.02
C GLU A 350 18.64 -31.69 -15.53
N GLU A 351 17.79 -30.89 -14.88
CA GLU A 351 17.88 -30.53 -13.47
C GLU A 351 17.69 -31.74 -12.54
N VAL A 352 16.66 -32.55 -12.77
CA VAL A 352 16.40 -33.76 -11.97
C VAL A 352 17.52 -34.78 -12.15
N ILE A 353 18.04 -34.95 -13.37
CA ILE A 353 19.18 -35.83 -13.66
C ILE A 353 20.43 -35.33 -12.91
N ALA A 354 20.76 -34.04 -13.01
CA ALA A 354 21.90 -33.46 -12.31
C ALA A 354 21.79 -33.70 -10.79
N THR A 355 20.60 -33.46 -10.21
CA THR A 355 20.31 -33.72 -8.80
C THR A 355 20.52 -35.19 -8.42
N CYS A 356 19.93 -36.13 -9.16
CA CYS A 356 20.08 -37.57 -8.90
C CYS A 356 21.54 -38.05 -8.99
N LEU A 357 22.31 -37.46 -9.89
CA LEU A 357 23.73 -37.76 -10.10
C LEU A 357 24.66 -37.04 -9.10
N GLY A 358 24.15 -36.07 -8.32
CA GLY A 358 24.95 -35.22 -7.46
C GLY A 358 25.90 -34.30 -8.24
N LEU A 359 25.43 -33.80 -9.37
CA LEU A 359 26.11 -32.78 -10.17
C LEU A 359 25.56 -31.40 -9.82
N GLU A 360 26.45 -30.46 -9.52
CA GLU A 360 26.09 -29.10 -9.17
C GLU A 360 27.00 -28.12 -9.92
N LEU A 361 26.40 -27.02 -10.40
CA LEU A 361 27.11 -25.91 -11.01
C LEU A 361 26.98 -24.70 -10.09
N GLU A 362 28.04 -23.92 -9.94
CA GLU A 362 27.98 -22.61 -9.29
C GLU A 362 28.68 -21.58 -10.18
N CYS A 363 28.22 -20.33 -10.09
CA CYS A 363 28.84 -19.18 -10.73
C CYS A 363 29.02 -18.09 -9.69
N LEU A 364 30.23 -17.95 -9.16
CA LEU A 364 30.54 -17.07 -8.04
C LEU A 364 31.28 -15.83 -8.52
N SER A 365 30.62 -14.67 -8.45
CA SER A 365 31.28 -13.37 -8.58
C SER A 365 32.05 -13.05 -7.30
N GLU A 366 33.26 -12.50 -7.46
CA GLU A 366 34.05 -12.04 -6.31
C GLU A 366 33.44 -10.80 -5.62
N ARG A 367 32.49 -10.12 -6.26
CA ARG A 367 31.86 -8.87 -5.78
C ARG A 367 30.35 -8.91 -5.97
N VAL A 368 29.62 -8.36 -5.00
CA VAL A 368 28.16 -8.13 -5.08
C VAL A 368 27.86 -6.98 -6.05
N ARG A 369 28.65 -5.91 -6.00
CA ARG A 369 28.42 -4.68 -6.76
C ARG A 369 29.64 -4.34 -7.61
N ILE A 370 29.39 -3.89 -8.83
CA ILE A 370 30.39 -3.32 -9.74
C ILE A 370 29.95 -1.94 -10.22
N ILE A 371 30.90 -1.15 -10.71
CA ILE A 371 30.62 0.13 -11.39
C ILE A 371 30.88 -0.01 -12.90
N PRO A 372 30.24 0.80 -13.77
CA PRO A 372 30.55 0.81 -15.20
C PRO A 372 32.04 0.99 -15.48
N GLY A 373 32.60 0.11 -16.30
CA GLY A 373 34.02 0.05 -16.66
C GLY A 373 34.90 -0.75 -15.69
N GLN A 374 34.36 -1.24 -14.57
CA GLN A 374 35.10 -2.07 -13.63
C GLN A 374 35.26 -3.50 -14.15
N ARG A 375 36.49 -4.02 -14.02
CA ARG A 375 36.80 -5.44 -14.25
C ARG A 375 36.58 -6.21 -12.97
N PHE A 376 36.12 -7.45 -13.09
CA PHE A 376 35.89 -8.33 -11.96
C PHE A 376 36.04 -9.80 -12.37
N ARG A 377 36.21 -10.68 -11.39
CA ARG A 377 36.36 -12.12 -11.60
C ARG A 377 35.09 -12.90 -11.28
N VAL A 378 34.90 -13.98 -12.04
CA VAL A 378 33.85 -14.97 -11.83
C VAL A 378 34.49 -16.37 -11.81
N ASP A 379 34.13 -17.14 -10.80
CA ASP A 379 34.52 -18.55 -10.65
C ASP A 379 33.34 -19.46 -10.99
N VAL A 380 33.55 -20.33 -11.97
CA VAL A 380 32.61 -21.39 -12.33
C VAL A 380 33.08 -22.68 -11.66
N ASN A 381 32.28 -23.21 -10.73
CA ASN A 381 32.56 -24.46 -10.03
C ASN A 381 31.61 -25.53 -10.52
N PHE A 382 32.14 -26.67 -10.95
CA PHE A 382 31.37 -27.86 -11.25
C PHE A 382 31.72 -28.96 -10.26
N TRP A 383 30.76 -29.33 -9.43
CA TRP A 383 30.89 -30.36 -8.41
C TRP A 383 30.31 -31.68 -8.89
N ASN A 384 31.06 -32.75 -8.66
CA ASN A 384 30.63 -34.13 -8.88
C ASN A 384 30.64 -34.88 -7.54
N HIS A 385 29.67 -34.57 -6.67
CA HIS A 385 29.63 -35.01 -5.27
C HIS A 385 29.71 -36.52 -5.11
N ARG A 386 29.31 -37.29 -6.14
CA ARG A 386 29.24 -38.76 -6.12
C ARG A 386 30.39 -39.46 -6.86
N GLY A 387 31.30 -38.71 -7.49
CA GLY A 387 32.40 -39.27 -8.25
C GLY A 387 31.95 -40.10 -9.46
N ILE A 388 30.83 -39.72 -10.09
CA ILE A 388 30.32 -40.41 -11.28
C ILE A 388 31.26 -40.22 -12.47
N GLN A 389 31.19 -41.12 -13.47
CA GLN A 389 31.96 -41.00 -14.70
C GLN A 389 31.40 -39.90 -15.62
N ALA A 390 31.62 -38.65 -15.24
CA ALA A 390 31.33 -37.46 -16.02
C ALA A 390 32.52 -37.13 -16.94
N LYS A 391 32.26 -36.84 -18.22
CA LYS A 391 33.27 -36.50 -19.23
C LYS A 391 32.94 -35.18 -19.91
N ASP A 392 33.95 -34.60 -20.56
CA ASP A 392 33.82 -33.46 -21.47
C ASP A 392 33.14 -32.21 -20.84
N PHE A 393 33.43 -31.91 -19.57
CA PHE A 393 32.86 -30.71 -18.94
C PHE A 393 33.33 -29.43 -19.66
N SER A 394 32.37 -28.65 -20.13
CA SER A 394 32.55 -27.36 -20.76
C SER A 394 31.61 -26.33 -20.13
N CYS A 395 31.96 -25.05 -20.20
CA CYS A 395 31.09 -23.99 -19.73
C CYS A 395 31.27 -22.75 -20.60
N ASP A 396 30.17 -22.05 -20.84
CA ASP A 396 30.10 -20.79 -21.56
C ASP A 396 29.45 -19.73 -20.67
N LEU A 397 29.97 -18.50 -20.70
CA LEU A 397 29.36 -17.37 -20.01
C LEU A 397 28.46 -16.60 -20.98
N HIS A 398 27.21 -16.42 -20.58
CA HIS A 398 26.27 -15.53 -21.25
C HIS A 398 26.38 -14.16 -20.58
N LEU A 399 26.81 -13.17 -21.36
CA LEU A 399 27.09 -11.81 -20.92
C LEU A 399 26.24 -10.80 -21.71
N PRO A 400 26.05 -9.57 -21.18
CA PRO A 400 25.43 -8.48 -21.93
C PRO A 400 26.29 -8.06 -23.13
N ASP A 401 25.66 -7.40 -24.11
CA ASP A 401 26.34 -6.92 -25.31
C ASP A 401 27.54 -6.01 -24.97
N GLY A 402 28.69 -6.32 -25.57
CA GLY A 402 29.95 -5.58 -25.37
C GLY A 402 30.80 -6.06 -24.20
N TRP A 403 30.29 -6.93 -23.32
CA TRP A 403 31.09 -7.52 -22.26
C TRP A 403 31.93 -8.68 -22.80
N GLU A 404 33.13 -8.86 -22.25
CA GLU A 404 34.07 -9.90 -22.66
C GLU A 404 34.51 -10.74 -21.46
N ALA A 405 34.54 -12.07 -21.62
CA ALA A 405 35.11 -13.00 -20.66
C ALA A 405 36.45 -13.56 -21.16
N ARG A 406 37.52 -13.31 -20.40
CA ARG A 406 38.83 -13.89 -20.64
C ARG A 406 39.09 -15.03 -19.63
N PRO A 407 39.31 -16.28 -20.07
CA PRO A 407 39.68 -17.35 -19.15
C PRO A 407 41.04 -17.07 -18.51
N LEU A 408 41.17 -17.36 -17.22
CA LEU A 408 42.40 -17.24 -16.45
C LEU A 408 42.98 -18.63 -16.17
N GLU A 409 44.31 -18.75 -16.23
CA GLU A 409 44.99 -19.97 -15.79
C GLU A 409 44.74 -20.19 -14.30
N PHE A 410 44.33 -21.41 -13.96
CA PHE A 410 44.01 -21.79 -12.60
C PHE A 410 44.38 -23.25 -12.38
N GLN A 411 45.03 -23.55 -11.26
CA GLN A 411 45.34 -24.92 -10.88
C GLN A 411 44.11 -25.54 -10.24
N ASN A 412 43.48 -26.48 -10.96
CA ASN A 412 42.34 -27.20 -10.42
C ASN A 412 42.73 -27.95 -9.13
N PRO A 413 41.87 -27.93 -8.10
CA PRO A 413 42.01 -28.86 -7.00
C PRO A 413 41.90 -30.26 -7.60
N GLY A 414 42.91 -31.11 -7.41
CA GLY A 414 43.04 -32.38 -8.15
C GLY A 414 41.81 -33.30 -8.03
N ASP A 415 41.80 -34.42 -8.77
CA ASP A 415 40.63 -35.31 -8.93
C ASP A 415 39.95 -35.74 -7.61
N GLU A 416 40.71 -35.83 -6.51
CA GLU A 416 40.18 -36.14 -5.16
C GLU A 416 39.14 -35.13 -4.66
N SER A 417 39.23 -33.87 -5.08
CA SER A 417 38.32 -32.80 -4.67
C SER A 417 36.92 -32.89 -5.28
N ARG A 418 36.77 -33.71 -6.34
CA ARG A 418 35.54 -33.83 -7.14
C ARG A 418 35.02 -32.49 -7.69
N LEU A 419 35.91 -31.51 -7.84
CA LEU A 419 35.62 -30.16 -8.27
C LEU A 419 36.42 -29.85 -9.53
N ILE A 420 35.74 -29.38 -10.57
CA ILE A 420 36.36 -28.72 -11.71
C ILE A 420 36.05 -27.22 -11.60
N GLN A 421 37.09 -26.40 -11.51
CA GLN A 421 36.97 -24.95 -11.41
C GLN A 421 37.51 -24.28 -12.68
N LYS A 422 36.75 -23.31 -13.20
CA LYS A 422 37.18 -22.41 -14.28
C LYS A 422 36.99 -20.97 -13.83
N ARG A 423 38.02 -20.15 -14.03
CA ARG A 423 38.03 -18.74 -13.63
C ARG A 423 38.04 -17.84 -14.86
N PHE A 424 37.23 -16.78 -14.81
CA PHE A 424 37.13 -15.78 -15.87
C PHE A 424 37.34 -14.37 -15.31
N GLU A 425 38.02 -13.53 -16.08
CA GLU A 425 38.03 -12.07 -15.89
C GLU A 425 37.02 -11.45 -16.87
N ILE A 426 36.09 -10.66 -16.33
CA ILE A 426 35.08 -9.94 -17.10
C ILE A 426 35.53 -8.50 -17.33
N SER A 427 35.37 -8.00 -18.56
CA SER A 427 35.70 -6.63 -18.98
C SER A 427 34.72 -6.09 -20.05
N GLY A 428 34.94 -4.88 -20.58
CA GLY A 428 34.02 -4.27 -21.56
C GLY A 428 32.74 -3.67 -20.95
N THR A 429 32.78 -3.35 -19.66
CA THR A 429 31.60 -2.96 -18.87
C THR A 429 31.33 -1.44 -18.88
N GLU A 430 31.97 -0.65 -19.75
CA GLU A 430 31.97 0.83 -19.71
C GLU A 430 30.59 1.45 -19.97
N LYS A 431 29.70 0.70 -20.62
CA LYS A 431 28.31 1.06 -20.93
C LYS A 431 27.30 0.18 -20.18
N ALA A 432 27.72 -0.49 -19.11
CA ALA A 432 26.83 -1.31 -18.31
C ALA A 432 25.65 -0.47 -17.79
N ASP A 433 24.43 -0.96 -18.04
CA ASP A 433 23.22 -0.39 -17.47
C ASP A 433 23.21 -0.57 -15.95
N LEU A 434 22.70 0.43 -15.24
CA LEU A 434 22.54 0.36 -13.80
C LEU A 434 21.48 -0.67 -13.43
N SER A 435 21.75 -1.45 -12.38
CA SER A 435 20.82 -2.47 -11.91
C SER A 435 19.65 -1.84 -11.17
N CYS A 436 18.46 -2.15 -11.64
CA CYS A 436 17.21 -2.08 -10.89
C CYS A 436 16.27 -3.15 -11.45
N PRO A 437 15.16 -3.45 -10.74
CA PRO A 437 14.17 -4.36 -11.27
C PRO A 437 13.63 -3.87 -12.63
N TYR A 438 13.45 -4.79 -13.58
CA TYR A 438 13.23 -4.44 -14.99
C TYR A 438 12.01 -3.55 -15.27
N TRP A 439 11.01 -3.55 -14.38
CA TRP A 439 9.83 -2.70 -14.49
C TRP A 439 10.07 -1.26 -14.06
N LEU A 440 11.22 -0.98 -13.44
CA LEU A 440 11.66 0.33 -12.96
C LEU A 440 12.76 0.96 -13.83
N PHE A 441 13.20 0.31 -14.91
CA PHE A 441 14.16 0.91 -15.85
C PHE A 441 13.65 2.20 -16.49
N LYS A 442 12.33 2.32 -16.63
CA LYS A 442 11.66 3.51 -17.12
C LYS A 442 10.62 3.96 -16.11
N GLN A 443 10.40 5.27 -16.04
CA GLN A 443 9.28 5.81 -15.29
C GLN A 443 7.97 5.22 -15.84
N ARG A 444 7.09 4.79 -14.96
CA ARG A 444 5.77 4.26 -15.33
C ARG A 444 4.92 5.32 -16.02
N ASN A 445 4.01 4.89 -16.87
CA ASN A 445 2.97 5.76 -17.43
C ASN A 445 1.72 5.68 -16.54
N SER A 446 1.58 6.64 -15.62
CA SER A 446 0.53 6.68 -14.60
C SER A 446 0.47 5.39 -13.76
N TYR A 447 -0.33 4.40 -14.17
CA TYR A 447 -0.59 3.16 -13.44
C TYR A 447 -0.07 1.89 -14.14
N ILE A 448 0.72 2.04 -15.21
CA ILE A 448 1.26 0.91 -15.97
C ILE A 448 2.78 1.08 -16.15
N TYR A 449 3.54 0.07 -15.74
CA TYR A 449 4.99 0.02 -15.95
C TYR A 449 5.33 -0.26 -17.41
N SER A 450 6.41 0.34 -17.89
CA SER A 450 6.94 0.09 -19.23
C SER A 450 7.92 -1.06 -19.18
N TRP A 451 7.49 -2.24 -19.62
CA TRP A 451 8.31 -3.43 -19.66
C TRP A 451 9.16 -3.56 -20.93
N PRO A 452 10.33 -4.25 -20.87
CA PRO A 452 11.05 -4.67 -22.06
C PRO A 452 10.23 -5.70 -22.87
N ARG A 453 10.59 -5.91 -24.14
CA ARG A 453 10.01 -6.99 -24.96
C ARG A 453 10.66 -8.33 -24.59
N GLY A 454 9.87 -9.39 -24.41
CA GLY A 454 10.37 -10.72 -24.08
C GLY A 454 10.80 -10.86 -22.62
N GLU A 455 11.70 -11.81 -22.32
CA GLU A 455 12.27 -11.93 -20.97
C GLU A 455 13.06 -10.66 -20.58
N PRO A 456 12.98 -10.19 -19.33
CA PRO A 456 12.38 -10.84 -18.15
C PRO A 456 10.92 -10.45 -17.87
N SER A 457 10.18 -9.90 -18.82
CA SER A 457 8.83 -9.37 -18.57
C SER A 457 7.88 -10.43 -17.99
N GLY A 458 7.14 -10.06 -16.94
CA GLY A 458 6.26 -10.93 -16.17
C GLY A 458 6.95 -11.75 -15.08
N LEU A 459 8.27 -11.91 -15.09
CA LEU A 459 9.01 -12.62 -14.04
C LEU A 459 9.06 -11.80 -12.75
N PRO A 460 9.29 -12.43 -11.58
CA PRO A 460 9.43 -11.74 -10.30
C PRO A 460 10.51 -10.66 -10.34
N PHE A 461 11.71 -11.01 -10.81
CA PHE A 461 12.86 -10.11 -10.97
C PHE A 461 13.56 -10.33 -12.31
N GLY A 462 14.45 -9.39 -12.66
CA GLY A 462 15.37 -9.55 -13.79
C GLY A 462 16.42 -10.61 -13.49
N LEU A 463 17.11 -11.05 -14.54
CA LEU A 463 18.16 -12.05 -14.42
C LEU A 463 19.51 -11.36 -14.17
N SER A 464 20.40 -12.01 -13.42
CA SER A 464 21.79 -11.55 -13.23
C SER A 464 22.45 -11.30 -14.60
N PRO A 465 23.24 -10.21 -14.76
CA PRO A 465 23.85 -9.86 -16.05
C PRO A 465 24.80 -10.94 -16.55
N VAL A 466 25.38 -11.73 -15.64
CA VAL A 466 26.24 -12.87 -15.98
C VAL A 466 25.53 -14.17 -15.65
N LYS A 467 25.50 -15.10 -16.61
CA LYS A 467 25.04 -16.47 -16.39
C LYS A 467 26.05 -17.45 -16.95
N VAL A 468 26.12 -18.63 -16.36
CA VAL A 468 26.90 -19.75 -16.90
C VAL A 468 25.98 -20.82 -17.46
N ILE A 469 26.37 -21.40 -18.58
CA ILE A 469 25.81 -22.64 -19.11
C ILE A 469 26.92 -23.69 -19.08
N GLY A 470 26.79 -24.67 -18.19
CA GLY A 470 27.68 -25.83 -18.10
C GLY A 470 27.12 -27.01 -18.89
N LYS A 471 27.96 -27.71 -19.64
CA LYS A 471 27.60 -28.94 -20.36
C LYS A 471 28.54 -30.06 -19.97
N VAL A 472 27.98 -31.24 -19.69
CA VAL A 472 28.73 -32.43 -19.28
C VAL A 472 28.12 -33.69 -19.87
N ARG A 473 28.93 -34.71 -20.16
CA ARG A 473 28.45 -36.00 -20.66
C ARG A 473 28.50 -37.07 -19.59
N VAL A 474 27.38 -37.77 -19.41
CA VAL A 474 27.24 -38.94 -18.52
C VAL A 474 26.58 -40.07 -19.29
N GLU A 475 27.19 -41.25 -19.29
CA GLU A 475 26.71 -42.43 -20.03
C GLU A 475 26.42 -42.15 -21.53
N GLY A 476 27.17 -41.22 -22.14
CA GLY A 476 26.99 -40.84 -23.54
C GLY A 476 25.89 -39.80 -23.80
N HIS A 477 25.19 -39.33 -22.77
CA HIS A 477 24.17 -38.30 -22.84
C HIS A 477 24.69 -36.95 -22.32
N GLU A 478 24.40 -35.87 -23.04
CA GLU A 478 24.75 -34.50 -22.60
C GLU A 478 23.72 -33.96 -21.61
N ILE A 479 24.17 -33.36 -20.52
CA ILE A 479 23.36 -32.67 -19.50
C ILE A 479 23.79 -31.21 -19.49
N THR A 480 22.82 -30.29 -19.48
CA THR A 480 23.06 -28.85 -19.40
C THR A 480 22.65 -28.32 -18.03
N LEU A 481 23.57 -27.69 -17.31
CA LEU A 481 23.31 -26.97 -16.06
C LEU A 481 23.40 -25.46 -16.32
N ARG A 482 22.57 -24.65 -15.66
CA ARG A 482 22.47 -23.20 -15.91
C ARG A 482 22.37 -22.47 -14.58
N GLU A 483 23.25 -21.51 -14.33
CA GLU A 483 23.27 -20.76 -13.08
C GLU A 483 23.55 -19.27 -13.31
N PRO A 484 22.87 -18.37 -12.59
CA PRO A 484 23.24 -16.96 -12.57
C PRO A 484 24.53 -16.75 -11.75
N ALA A 485 25.28 -15.71 -12.06
CA ALA A 485 26.37 -15.27 -11.20
C ALA A 485 25.82 -14.67 -9.90
N LEU A 486 26.26 -15.21 -8.76
CA LEU A 486 25.95 -14.76 -7.41
C LEU A 486 27.24 -14.40 -6.67
N CYS A 487 27.16 -13.54 -5.66
CA CYS A 487 28.26 -13.31 -4.74
C CYS A 487 27.89 -13.88 -3.36
N ARG A 488 28.70 -14.83 -2.88
CA ARG A 488 28.54 -15.47 -1.57
C ARG A 488 29.41 -14.77 -0.54
N GLN A 489 28.82 -14.29 0.55
CA GLN A 489 29.52 -13.58 1.62
C GLN A 489 29.06 -14.05 3.00
N SER A 490 29.99 -14.15 3.96
CA SER A 490 29.65 -14.32 5.38
C SER A 490 29.39 -12.96 6.04
N PHE A 491 28.53 -12.97 7.06
CA PHE A 491 28.27 -11.81 7.91
C PHE A 491 27.94 -12.26 9.34
N PRO A 492 27.97 -11.39 10.36
CA PRO A 492 27.59 -11.77 11.72
C PRO A 492 26.17 -12.37 11.75
N GLY A 493 26.07 -13.66 12.06
CA GLY A 493 24.79 -14.39 12.13
C GLY A 493 24.47 -15.27 10.92
N GLY A 494 25.31 -15.33 9.87
CA GLY A 494 25.09 -16.27 8.78
C GLY A 494 25.92 -16.02 7.52
N PHE A 495 25.36 -16.40 6.37
CA PHE A 495 25.89 -16.09 5.05
C PHE A 495 24.75 -15.63 4.14
N ARG A 496 25.09 -14.96 3.06
CA ARG A 496 24.16 -14.47 2.04
C ARG A 496 24.68 -14.73 0.65
N GLU A 497 23.75 -14.82 -0.29
CA GLU A 497 24.02 -14.90 -1.71
C GLU A 497 23.20 -13.81 -2.40
N LEU A 498 23.91 -12.85 -3.01
CA LEU A 498 23.30 -11.72 -3.68
C LEU A 498 23.63 -11.74 -5.18
N PRO A 499 22.68 -11.41 -6.06
CA PRO A 499 22.95 -11.27 -7.49
C PRO A 499 23.94 -10.12 -7.74
N LEU A 500 24.75 -10.27 -8.79
CA LEU A 500 25.64 -9.22 -9.24
C LEU A 500 24.84 -7.98 -9.68
N SER A 501 25.17 -6.83 -9.11
CA SER A 501 24.51 -5.55 -9.41
C SER A 501 25.49 -4.51 -9.93
N VAL A 502 25.04 -3.66 -10.86
CA VAL A 502 25.78 -2.51 -11.38
C VAL A 502 25.25 -1.24 -10.72
N VAL A 503 26.12 -0.50 -10.04
CA VAL A 503 25.79 0.78 -9.39
C VAL A 503 26.63 1.90 -10.00
N PRO A 504 26.17 3.16 -10.00
CA PRO A 504 26.99 4.28 -10.49
C PRO A 504 28.23 4.44 -9.59
N PRO A 505 29.37 4.91 -10.11
CA PRO A 505 30.58 5.15 -9.31
C PRO A 505 30.34 6.11 -8.14
N ILE A 506 29.37 7.01 -8.30
CA ILE A 506 28.98 7.99 -7.29
C ILE A 506 27.45 8.03 -7.22
N SER A 507 26.91 8.05 -6.00
CA SER A 507 25.48 8.30 -5.77
C SER A 507 25.32 9.70 -5.15
N LEU A 508 24.35 10.45 -5.66
CA LEU A 508 23.97 11.74 -5.11
C LEU A 508 22.67 11.56 -4.34
N CYS A 509 22.74 11.58 -3.01
CA CYS A 509 21.62 11.32 -2.12
C CYS A 509 21.23 12.61 -1.37
N PRO A 510 20.25 13.38 -1.86
CA PRO A 510 19.65 14.46 -1.09
C PRO A 510 19.16 13.95 0.26
N ASN A 511 19.25 14.77 1.30
CA ASN A 511 18.77 14.41 2.64
C ASN A 511 17.23 14.37 2.74
N THR A 512 16.54 14.92 1.74
CA THR A 512 15.09 14.88 1.55
C THR A 512 14.78 14.90 0.06
N ASP A 513 13.66 14.32 -0.37
CA ASP A 513 13.15 14.42 -1.74
C ASP A 513 12.24 15.65 -1.94
N LYS A 514 11.76 16.25 -0.84
CA LYS A 514 10.84 17.39 -0.84
C LYS A 514 11.17 18.40 0.26
N GLU A 515 10.86 19.66 0.00
CA GLU A 515 10.88 20.72 1.00
C GLU A 515 9.62 21.57 0.88
N PHE A 516 9.15 22.11 2.00
CA PHE A 516 7.91 22.91 2.05
C PHE A 516 8.22 24.30 2.59
N LEU A 517 7.74 25.32 1.89
CA LEU A 517 7.87 26.71 2.32
C LEU A 517 6.53 27.43 2.16
N GLN A 518 6.20 28.24 3.16
CA GLN A 518 5.15 29.24 3.04
C GLN A 518 5.64 30.38 2.14
N ILE A 519 4.78 30.87 1.25
CA ILE A 519 5.06 32.07 0.45
C ILE A 519 5.22 33.30 1.34
N LYS A 520 6.19 34.14 1.01
CA LYS A 520 6.42 35.42 1.66
C LYS A 520 6.83 36.51 0.67
N ASP A 521 6.58 37.75 1.05
CA ASP A 521 7.03 38.95 0.32
C ASP A 521 8.50 39.32 0.61
N GLU A 522 9.33 38.34 0.96
CA GLU A 522 10.76 38.52 1.25
C GLU A 522 11.58 37.39 0.59
N GLU A 523 12.86 37.64 0.32
CA GLU A 523 13.76 36.56 -0.13
C GLU A 523 13.90 35.52 1.00
N GLN A 524 13.67 34.25 0.67
CA GLN A 524 13.76 33.15 1.63
C GLN A 524 14.98 32.28 1.34
N HIS A 525 15.70 31.88 2.37
CA HIS A 525 16.88 31.03 2.24
C HIS A 525 16.60 29.62 2.76
N LEU A 526 16.70 28.63 1.88
CA LEU A 526 16.55 27.22 2.20
C LEU A 526 17.91 26.53 2.15
N LYS A 527 18.24 25.78 3.20
CA LYS A 527 19.45 24.96 3.24
C LYS A 527 19.11 23.57 2.74
N LEU A 528 19.69 23.18 1.61
CA LEU A 528 19.59 21.83 1.08
C LEU A 528 20.91 21.09 1.27
N GLN A 529 20.85 19.79 1.54
CA GLN A 529 22.04 18.96 1.70
C GLN A 529 21.98 17.77 0.75
N VAL A 530 23.13 17.46 0.15
CA VAL A 530 23.31 16.25 -0.65
C VAL A 530 24.53 15.49 -0.12
N ALA A 531 24.32 14.21 0.19
CA ALA A 531 25.39 13.28 0.47
C ALA A 531 25.92 12.72 -0.85
N VAL A 532 27.22 12.89 -1.07
CA VAL A 532 27.93 12.33 -2.22
C VAL A 532 28.64 11.06 -1.75
N TYR A 533 28.20 9.90 -2.22
CA TYR A 533 28.65 8.59 -1.77
C TYR A 533 29.52 7.90 -2.82
N ASN A 534 30.73 7.47 -2.43
CA ASN A 534 31.65 6.74 -3.30
C ASN A 534 31.31 5.24 -3.36
N ASN A 535 30.74 4.77 -4.46
CA ASN A 535 30.52 3.33 -4.71
C ASN A 535 31.76 2.64 -5.33
N SER A 536 32.77 3.40 -5.76
CA SER A 536 34.01 2.88 -6.32
C SER A 536 34.90 2.27 -5.25
N ASP A 537 35.75 1.33 -5.65
CA ASP A 537 36.86 0.82 -4.83
C ASP A 537 38.13 1.69 -4.93
N GLN A 538 38.05 2.82 -5.64
CA GLN A 538 39.13 3.77 -5.83
C GLN A 538 38.73 5.17 -5.37
N SER A 539 39.73 6.04 -5.27
CA SER A 539 39.51 7.48 -5.08
C SER A 539 38.71 8.05 -6.25
N VAL A 540 37.79 8.95 -5.94
CA VAL A 540 36.90 9.59 -6.90
C VAL A 540 36.99 11.11 -6.75
N GLU A 541 37.24 11.79 -7.88
CA GLU A 541 37.17 13.24 -8.00
C GLU A 541 36.05 13.65 -8.97
N GLY A 542 35.35 14.74 -8.65
CA GLY A 542 34.26 15.24 -9.47
C GLY A 542 33.83 16.65 -9.09
N ARG A 543 33.06 17.29 -9.97
CA ARG A 543 32.50 18.63 -9.72
C ARG A 543 31.00 18.54 -9.56
N LEU A 544 30.52 18.76 -8.34
CA LEU A 544 29.10 18.81 -8.00
C LEU A 544 28.52 20.17 -8.41
N GLU A 545 27.36 20.14 -9.03
CA GLU A 545 26.56 21.29 -9.45
C GLU A 545 25.12 21.10 -8.98
N ILE A 546 24.49 22.19 -8.54
CA ILE A 546 23.08 22.24 -8.17
C ILE A 546 22.34 23.18 -9.14
N ILE A 547 21.31 22.66 -9.78
CA ILE A 547 20.52 23.36 -10.80
C ILE A 547 19.21 23.79 -10.14
N VAL A 548 19.00 25.10 -10.07
CA VAL A 548 17.80 25.72 -9.47
C VAL A 548 16.89 26.32 -10.55
N PRO A 549 15.59 26.56 -10.25
CA PRO A 549 14.68 27.24 -11.15
C PRO A 549 15.20 28.59 -11.65
N SER A 550 14.70 29.02 -12.81
CA SER A 550 15.07 30.32 -13.38
C SER A 550 14.75 31.46 -12.41
N GLY A 551 15.70 32.37 -12.23
CA GLY A 551 15.59 33.52 -11.31
C GLY A 551 15.96 33.23 -9.85
N TRP A 552 16.11 31.96 -9.46
CA TRP A 552 16.57 31.59 -8.12
C TRP A 552 18.09 31.61 -8.07
N LYS A 553 18.65 31.80 -6.87
CA LYS A 553 20.12 31.80 -6.65
C LYS A 553 20.51 30.66 -5.73
N VAL A 554 21.75 30.19 -5.85
CA VAL A 554 22.27 29.13 -5.00
C VAL A 554 23.73 29.38 -4.64
N THR A 555 24.12 29.05 -3.41
CA THR A 555 25.49 29.25 -2.91
C THR A 555 25.94 28.09 -2.01
N PRO A 556 27.09 27.44 -2.30
CA PRO A 556 27.83 27.52 -3.56
C PRO A 556 27.03 26.90 -4.72
N GLU A 557 27.21 27.37 -5.95
CA GLU A 557 26.62 26.73 -7.14
C GLU A 557 27.38 25.46 -7.54
N LYS A 558 28.70 25.48 -7.37
CA LYS A 558 29.62 24.41 -7.75
C LYS A 558 30.57 24.09 -6.60
N THR A 559 30.80 22.81 -6.39
CA THR A 559 31.68 22.31 -5.32
C THR A 559 32.56 21.19 -5.87
N ASP A 560 33.87 21.30 -5.71
CA ASP A 560 34.79 20.21 -6.04
C ASP A 560 34.76 19.14 -4.93
N ILE A 561 34.61 17.89 -5.36
CA ILE A 561 34.49 16.71 -4.51
C ILE A 561 35.71 15.83 -4.74
N LEU A 562 36.31 15.41 -3.63
CA LEU A 562 37.32 14.36 -3.56
C LEU A 562 36.87 13.40 -2.46
N LEU A 563 36.74 12.13 -2.81
CA LEU A 563 36.46 11.01 -1.91
C LEU A 563 37.63 10.04 -2.07
N GLU A 564 38.54 10.03 -1.11
CA GLU A 564 39.80 9.29 -1.19
C GLU A 564 39.61 7.79 -0.98
N LYS A 565 38.59 7.40 -0.20
CA LYS A 565 38.37 6.01 0.21
C LYS A 565 37.08 5.43 -0.37
N PRO A 566 37.03 4.10 -0.58
CA PRO A 566 35.79 3.40 -0.87
C PRO A 566 34.76 3.65 0.24
N ARG A 567 33.49 3.82 -0.14
CA ARG A 567 32.37 4.10 0.78
C ARG A 567 32.48 5.41 1.56
N GLU A 568 33.46 6.25 1.24
CA GLU A 568 33.53 7.59 1.81
C GLU A 568 32.31 8.40 1.36
N THR A 569 31.76 9.18 2.30
CA THR A 569 30.64 10.07 2.05
C THR A 569 31.06 11.48 2.39
N LYS A 570 30.80 12.42 1.48
CA LYS A 570 30.95 13.86 1.74
C LYS A 570 29.58 14.52 1.60
N THR A 571 29.14 15.19 2.66
CA THR A 571 27.90 15.98 2.62
C THR A 571 28.23 17.39 2.21
N VAL A 572 27.51 17.91 1.22
CA VAL A 572 27.61 19.30 0.77
C VAL A 572 26.31 20.01 1.07
N GLN A 573 26.41 21.17 1.71
CA GLN A 573 25.28 22.05 1.96
C GLN A 573 25.26 23.19 0.96
N HIS A 574 24.08 23.42 0.38
CA HIS A 574 23.79 24.53 -0.51
C HIS A 574 22.72 25.41 0.14
N THR A 575 22.85 26.73 -0.02
CA THR A 575 21.79 27.68 0.33
C THR A 575 21.10 28.12 -0.95
N VAL A 576 19.84 27.72 -1.12
CA VAL A 576 18.97 28.16 -2.22
C VAL A 576 18.21 29.40 -1.76
N ALA A 577 18.35 30.50 -2.50
CA ALA A 577 17.60 31.73 -2.28
C ALA A 577 16.37 31.74 -3.21
N VAL A 578 15.19 31.62 -2.60
CA VAL A 578 13.89 31.79 -3.24
C VAL A 578 13.59 33.28 -3.31
N PRO A 579 13.40 33.87 -4.50
CA PRO A 579 13.20 35.30 -4.64
C PRO A 579 11.85 35.74 -4.03
N SER A 580 11.81 36.99 -3.53
CA SER A 580 10.55 37.63 -3.13
C SER A 580 9.56 37.64 -4.31
N GLY A 581 8.29 37.34 -4.02
CA GLY A 581 7.24 37.27 -5.04
C GLY A 581 7.23 35.98 -5.89
N ALA A 582 7.97 34.94 -5.47
CA ALA A 582 7.83 33.62 -6.08
C ALA A 582 6.39 33.10 -5.96
N LEU A 583 5.86 32.57 -7.07
CA LEU A 583 4.49 32.08 -7.15
C LEU A 583 4.32 30.73 -6.43
N PRO A 584 3.10 30.39 -5.97
CA PRO A 584 2.81 29.04 -5.49
C PRO A 584 3.10 28.01 -6.58
N GLY A 585 3.69 26.87 -6.19
CA GLY A 585 4.03 25.82 -7.14
C GLY A 585 5.04 24.79 -6.65
N ARG A 586 5.39 23.88 -7.55
CA ARG A 586 6.39 22.82 -7.34
C ARG A 586 7.63 23.12 -8.18
N TYR A 587 8.76 23.26 -7.52
CA TYR A 587 10.01 23.70 -8.12
C TYR A 587 11.10 22.64 -7.94
N PRO A 588 11.46 21.88 -8.98
CA PRO A 588 12.53 20.89 -8.88
C PRO A 588 13.89 21.58 -8.80
N VAL A 589 14.73 21.11 -7.87
CA VAL A 589 16.15 21.46 -7.74
C VAL A 589 16.96 20.20 -7.96
N GLN A 590 17.77 20.17 -9.01
CA GLN A 590 18.49 18.96 -9.44
C GLN A 590 19.96 19.00 -9.00
N TYR A 591 20.48 17.87 -8.53
CA TYR A 591 21.90 17.67 -8.30
C TYR A 591 22.53 16.87 -9.42
N LYS A 592 23.73 17.30 -9.81
CA LYS A 592 24.51 16.68 -10.87
C LYS A 592 25.99 16.71 -10.51
N ILE A 593 26.71 15.63 -10.77
CA ILE A 593 28.16 15.59 -10.59
C ILE A 593 28.84 15.17 -11.88
N ARG A 594 29.83 15.95 -12.31
CA ARG A 594 30.62 15.65 -13.51
C ARG A 594 31.93 14.99 -13.11
N MET A 595 32.18 13.80 -13.66
CA MET A 595 33.39 13.00 -13.43
C MET A 595 33.88 12.35 -14.71
N GLY A 596 35.18 12.44 -15.02
CA GLY A 596 35.75 11.80 -16.21
C GLY A 596 35.04 12.18 -17.53
N GLY A 597 34.50 13.40 -17.61
CA GLY A 597 33.73 13.88 -18.77
C GLY A 597 32.27 13.41 -18.85
N ARG A 598 31.80 12.55 -17.93
CA ARG A 598 30.41 12.07 -17.84
C ARG A 598 29.65 12.74 -16.69
N ASP A 599 28.34 12.81 -16.83
CA ASP A 599 27.45 13.39 -15.84
C ASP A 599 26.69 12.29 -15.10
N PHE A 600 26.61 12.41 -13.78
CA PHE A 600 25.84 11.51 -12.91
C PHE A 600 24.80 12.31 -12.15
N GLU A 601 23.54 11.89 -12.24
CA GLU A 601 22.37 12.62 -11.73
C GLU A 601 21.33 11.68 -11.11
N THR A 602 21.75 10.49 -10.66
CA THR A 602 20.86 9.42 -10.19
C THR A 602 21.05 9.18 -8.68
N ILE A 603 19.93 9.10 -7.95
CA ILE A 603 19.85 8.49 -6.62
C ILE A 603 19.70 6.98 -6.82
N VAL A 604 20.48 6.23 -6.05
CA VAL A 604 20.36 4.78 -5.93
C VAL A 604 19.80 4.49 -4.55
N THR A 605 18.50 4.22 -4.47
CA THR A 605 17.82 3.91 -3.21
C THR A 605 17.79 2.39 -3.04
N PRO A 606 18.54 1.82 -2.08
CA PRO A 606 18.49 0.38 -1.83
C PRO A 606 17.21 0.01 -1.08
N VAL A 607 16.55 -1.04 -1.55
CA VAL A 607 15.53 -1.78 -0.79
C VAL A 607 16.22 -3.02 -0.24
N ARG A 608 16.09 -3.26 1.06
CA ARG A 608 16.81 -4.35 1.75
C ARG A 608 15.89 -5.17 2.63
N MET A 609 16.08 -6.49 2.59
CA MET A 609 15.49 -7.43 3.53
C MET A 609 16.58 -7.97 4.46
N GLY A 610 16.35 -7.90 5.76
CA GLY A 610 17.22 -8.47 6.79
C GLY A 610 16.96 -9.95 7.01
N ALA A 611 17.92 -10.64 7.63
CA ALA A 611 17.71 -12.02 8.05
C ALA A 611 16.57 -12.11 9.10
N PRO A 612 15.76 -13.19 9.10
CA PRO A 612 14.74 -13.39 10.12
C PRO A 612 15.32 -13.31 11.55
N GLY A 613 14.64 -12.57 12.43
CA GLY A 613 15.07 -12.39 13.83
C GLY A 613 16.17 -11.35 14.05
N LEU A 614 16.64 -10.68 12.99
CA LEU A 614 17.59 -9.58 13.11
C LEU A 614 16.90 -8.34 13.72
N SER A 615 17.36 -7.91 14.90
CA SER A 615 16.82 -6.74 15.62
C SER A 615 17.58 -5.44 15.36
N VAL A 616 18.63 -5.48 14.55
CA VAL A 616 19.42 -4.31 14.16
C VAL A 616 18.87 -3.69 12.86
N ILE A 617 19.21 -2.43 12.62
CA ILE A 617 18.90 -1.73 11.37
C ILE A 617 19.51 -2.52 10.20
N VAL A 618 18.69 -2.80 9.19
CA VAL A 618 19.12 -3.52 8.00
C VAL A 618 19.93 -2.59 7.10
N ASP A 619 21.16 -2.99 6.78
CA ASP A 619 22.09 -2.23 5.95
C ASP A 619 22.82 -3.14 4.93
N GLU A 620 23.80 -2.59 4.21
CA GLU A 620 24.55 -3.33 3.19
C GLU A 620 25.39 -4.49 3.73
N SER A 621 25.65 -4.57 5.04
CA SER A 621 26.49 -5.59 5.66
C SER A 621 25.71 -6.79 6.16
N ASN A 622 24.41 -6.61 6.43
CA ASN A 622 23.56 -7.63 7.08
C ASN A 622 22.28 -8.00 6.30
N CYS A 623 22.01 -7.36 5.16
CA CYS A 623 20.88 -7.72 4.30
C CYS A 623 21.10 -9.08 3.61
N ILE A 624 20.03 -9.85 3.46
CA ILE A 624 19.99 -11.13 2.73
C ILE A 624 19.37 -11.00 1.33
N LYS A 625 18.66 -9.90 1.07
CA LYS A 625 18.19 -9.49 -0.26
C LYS A 625 18.42 -7.99 -0.43
N GLU A 626 18.79 -7.58 -1.64
CA GLU A 626 18.98 -6.17 -2.00
C GLU A 626 18.56 -5.96 -3.46
N GLU A 627 17.80 -4.90 -3.70
CA GLU A 627 17.45 -4.38 -5.02
C GLU A 627 17.51 -2.86 -4.96
N PHE A 628 17.57 -2.20 -6.12
CA PHE A 628 17.74 -0.74 -6.18
C PHE A 628 16.60 -0.07 -6.92
N ILE A 629 16.19 1.10 -6.44
CA ILE A 629 15.33 2.03 -7.15
C ILE A 629 16.20 3.19 -7.63
N LEU A 630 16.13 3.45 -8.93
CA LEU A 630 16.86 4.54 -9.57
C LEU A 630 15.90 5.72 -9.77
N THR A 631 16.24 6.87 -9.21
CA THR A 631 15.46 8.12 -9.40
C THR A 631 16.41 9.28 -9.74
N PRO A 632 15.93 10.34 -10.40
CA PRO A 632 16.71 11.56 -10.55
C PRO A 632 17.11 12.14 -9.19
N SER A 633 18.35 12.59 -9.04
CA SER A 633 18.82 13.28 -7.85
C SER A 633 18.27 14.69 -7.80
N GLN A 634 17.13 14.85 -7.13
CA GLN A 634 16.41 16.12 -7.06
C GLN A 634 15.69 16.30 -5.72
N VAL A 635 15.47 17.56 -5.35
CA VAL A 635 14.57 17.99 -4.27
C VAL A 635 13.45 18.81 -4.90
N THR A 636 12.20 18.49 -4.61
CA THR A 636 11.07 19.32 -5.03
C THR A 636 10.73 20.32 -3.94
N ILE A 637 10.87 21.61 -4.21
CA ILE A 637 10.46 22.67 -3.28
C ILE A 637 8.99 23.02 -3.58
N HIS A 638 8.13 22.79 -2.60
CA HIS A 638 6.72 23.15 -2.61
C HIS A 638 6.54 24.52 -1.98
N LEU A 639 6.28 25.54 -2.80
CA LEU A 639 5.85 26.86 -2.34
C LEU A 639 4.34 26.87 -2.17
N ILE A 640 3.89 27.02 -0.93
CA ILE A 640 2.48 26.89 -0.55
C ILE A 640 1.94 28.23 -0.07
N ASP A 641 0.86 28.66 -0.71
CA ASP A 641 0.02 29.76 -0.23
C ASP A 641 -0.87 29.25 0.91
N VAL A 642 -0.44 29.49 2.15
CA VAL A 642 -1.18 29.09 3.34
C VAL A 642 -0.86 30.05 4.49
N HIS A 643 -1.86 30.37 5.30
CA HIS A 643 -1.69 31.04 6.57
C HIS A 643 -2.01 30.09 7.71
N PHE A 644 -1.20 30.12 8.77
CA PHE A 644 -1.46 29.41 10.02
C PHE A 644 -1.70 30.40 11.14
N PHE A 645 -2.69 30.11 12.00
CA PHE A 645 -2.91 30.90 13.21
C PHE A 645 -1.78 30.63 14.21
N GLN A 646 -0.99 31.66 14.51
CA GLN A 646 0.13 31.57 15.42
C GLN A 646 -0.34 31.73 16.88
N LYS A 647 0.30 31.03 17.82
CA LYS A 647 0.11 31.08 19.31
C LYS A 647 -0.82 30.04 19.96
N LEU A 648 -1.40 29.12 19.21
CA LEU A 648 -2.12 27.99 19.81
C LEU A 648 -1.14 26.88 20.21
N ARG A 649 -1.47 26.17 21.29
CA ARG A 649 -0.72 25.03 21.82
C ARG A 649 -1.45 23.76 21.47
N TYR A 650 -0.77 22.88 20.75
CA TYR A 650 -1.35 21.63 20.26
C TYR A 650 -0.76 20.42 20.96
N ALA A 651 -1.57 19.39 21.17
CA ALA A 651 -1.10 18.05 21.48
C ALA A 651 -1.56 17.06 20.41
N TYR A 652 -0.81 15.97 20.23
CA TYR A 652 -1.06 14.97 19.22
C TYR A 652 -0.96 13.56 19.79
N VAL A 653 -1.98 12.72 19.57
CA VAL A 653 -1.90 11.28 19.84
C VAL A 653 -1.62 10.56 18.53
N GLN A 654 -0.38 10.13 18.32
CA GLN A 654 0.03 9.52 17.06
C GLN A 654 -0.59 8.14 16.88
N GLY A 655 -1.21 7.91 15.71
CA GLY A 655 -1.75 6.61 15.31
C GLY A 655 -0.77 5.83 14.43
N ALA A 656 -1.23 5.38 13.26
CA ALA A 656 -0.35 4.75 12.27
C ALA A 656 0.76 5.72 11.81
N GLN A 657 1.94 5.19 11.45
CA GLN A 657 3.10 6.02 11.07
C GLN A 657 2.78 6.93 9.87
N GLU A 658 2.90 8.23 10.08
CA GLU A 658 2.56 9.29 9.11
C GLU A 658 3.61 10.41 9.09
N GLU A 659 3.79 11.07 7.94
CA GLU A 659 4.75 12.16 7.73
C GLU A 659 4.17 13.56 8.00
N LEU A 660 2.87 13.64 8.32
CA LEU A 660 2.14 14.90 8.47
C LEU A 660 2.79 15.85 9.48
N LEU A 661 3.26 15.33 10.63
CA LEU A 661 3.88 16.16 11.67
C LEU A 661 5.22 16.76 11.22
N GLU A 662 6.03 16.00 10.49
CA GLU A 662 7.29 16.49 9.94
C GLU A 662 7.06 17.65 8.97
N VAL A 663 6.04 17.50 8.13
CA VAL A 663 5.61 18.53 7.17
C VAL A 663 5.15 19.80 7.89
N LEU A 664 4.30 19.69 8.91
CA LEU A 664 3.79 20.84 9.66
C LEU A 664 4.86 21.59 10.46
N ASN A 665 5.89 20.88 10.95
CA ASN A 665 7.03 21.51 11.63
C ASN A 665 7.75 22.52 10.72
N ARG A 666 7.76 22.32 9.39
CA ARG A 666 8.34 23.27 8.41
C ARG A 666 7.59 24.61 8.35
N PHE A 667 6.35 24.64 8.83
CA PHE A 667 5.52 25.85 8.97
C PHE A 667 5.50 26.39 10.41
N ASN A 668 6.44 25.95 11.26
CA ASN A 668 6.55 26.32 12.67
C ASN A 668 5.33 25.92 13.52
N ILE A 669 4.65 24.83 13.14
CA ILE A 669 3.54 24.26 13.88
C ILE A 669 4.05 23.04 14.65
N HIS A 670 4.22 23.21 15.97
CA HIS A 670 4.77 22.19 16.86
C HIS A 670 3.67 21.55 17.71
N PHE A 671 3.75 20.22 17.86
CA PHE A 671 2.84 19.45 18.71
C PHE A 671 3.58 18.86 19.92
N HIS A 672 2.92 18.83 21.08
CA HIS A 672 3.30 17.92 22.16
C HIS A 672 2.78 16.52 21.82
N LEU A 673 3.68 15.57 21.55
CA LEU A 673 3.30 14.17 21.34
C LEU A 673 2.88 13.56 22.68
N ILE A 674 1.64 13.05 22.75
CA ILE A 674 1.13 12.36 23.94
C ILE A 674 1.51 10.89 23.85
N GLU A 675 2.46 10.48 24.68
CA GLU A 675 2.90 9.08 24.76
C GLU A 675 1.99 8.24 25.67
N ASP A 676 2.04 6.91 25.50
CA ASP A 676 1.22 5.98 26.30
C ASP A 676 1.47 6.13 27.81
N ALA A 677 2.72 6.43 28.19
CA ALA A 677 3.12 6.60 29.59
C ALA A 677 2.45 7.82 30.27
N GLU A 678 2.18 8.90 29.54
CA GLU A 678 1.56 10.12 30.09
C GLU A 678 0.04 10.18 29.90
N MET A 679 -0.51 9.29 29.08
CA MET A 679 -1.91 9.30 28.64
C MET A 679 -2.94 9.19 29.76
N GLY A 680 -2.57 8.66 30.93
CA GLY A 680 -3.43 8.58 32.12
C GLY A 680 -3.42 9.80 33.03
N HIS A 681 -2.41 10.68 32.92
CA HIS A 681 -2.18 11.75 33.90
C HIS A 681 -1.81 13.12 33.34
N LEU A 682 -1.49 13.25 32.05
CA LEU A 682 -1.23 14.53 31.40
C LEU A 682 -2.44 15.49 31.54
N ALA A 683 -2.19 16.73 31.98
CA ALA A 683 -3.22 17.76 32.10
C ALA A 683 -3.58 18.33 30.72
N LEU A 684 -4.65 17.84 30.10
CA LEU A 684 -5.05 18.20 28.73
C LEU A 684 -5.48 19.68 28.58
N ASN A 685 -5.96 20.32 29.65
CA ASN A 685 -6.40 21.72 29.65
C ASN A 685 -5.29 22.75 29.37
N ARG A 686 -4.02 22.33 29.30
CA ARG A 686 -2.91 23.19 28.87
C ARG A 686 -2.81 23.36 27.36
N PHE A 687 -3.59 22.61 26.59
CA PHE A 687 -3.61 22.63 25.12
C PHE A 687 -4.91 23.25 24.63
N ASP A 688 -4.80 24.07 23.59
CA ASP A 688 -5.95 24.74 22.97
C ASP A 688 -6.67 23.78 22.01
N ALA A 689 -5.92 22.86 21.38
CA ALA A 689 -6.48 21.69 20.70
C ALA A 689 -5.66 20.42 20.91
N VAL A 690 -6.35 19.27 20.94
CA VAL A 690 -5.77 17.93 20.94
C VAL A 690 -6.19 17.23 19.65
N VAL A 691 -5.22 16.73 18.89
CA VAL A 691 -5.47 16.00 17.63
C VAL A 691 -5.21 14.51 17.85
N ILE A 692 -6.19 13.68 17.51
CA ILE A 692 -6.07 12.23 17.46
C ILE A 692 -5.75 11.83 16.02
N GLY A 693 -4.57 11.24 15.82
CA GLY A 693 -4.10 10.84 14.49
C GLY A 693 -4.88 9.66 13.90
N PRO A 694 -4.68 9.40 12.60
CA PRO A 694 -5.35 8.33 11.87
C PRO A 694 -5.21 6.96 12.55
N ASN A 695 -6.33 6.26 12.74
CA ASN A 695 -6.37 4.93 13.35
C ASN A 695 -5.72 4.81 14.75
N ALA A 696 -5.49 5.90 15.49
CA ALA A 696 -4.96 5.83 16.84
C ALA A 696 -5.84 4.95 17.76
N TYR A 697 -7.17 5.02 17.65
CA TYR A 697 -8.09 4.15 18.40
C TYR A 697 -8.05 2.68 17.97
N LEU A 698 -7.58 2.39 16.76
CA LEU A 698 -7.43 1.02 16.27
C LEU A 698 -6.23 0.33 16.95
N ILE A 699 -5.10 1.04 17.05
CA ILE A 699 -3.82 0.43 17.43
C ILE A 699 -3.41 0.71 18.89
N ARG A 700 -3.83 1.83 19.50
CA ARG A 700 -3.43 2.18 20.87
C ARG A 700 -4.45 1.70 21.88
N GLU A 701 -4.05 0.77 22.74
CA GLU A 701 -4.90 0.31 23.83
C GLU A 701 -5.07 1.37 24.93
N GLU A 702 -4.00 2.10 25.29
CA GLU A 702 -4.06 3.12 26.32
C GLU A 702 -5.00 4.28 25.96
N LEU A 703 -5.09 4.65 24.67
CA LEU A 703 -6.05 5.67 24.21
C LEU A 703 -7.49 5.24 24.46
N ARG A 704 -7.80 3.97 24.16
CA ARG A 704 -9.13 3.40 24.39
C ARG A 704 -9.48 3.36 25.88
N ARG A 705 -8.52 3.00 26.74
CA ARG A 705 -8.70 2.97 28.20
C ARG A 705 -8.95 4.37 28.79
N ASN A 706 -8.38 5.41 28.18
CA ASN A 706 -8.44 6.80 28.64
C ASN A 706 -9.39 7.70 27.83
N ALA A 707 -10.23 7.14 26.95
CA ALA A 707 -11.07 7.91 26.03
C ALA A 707 -11.99 8.92 26.73
N SER A 708 -12.50 8.58 27.92
CA SER A 708 -13.33 9.47 28.73
C SER A 708 -12.62 10.76 29.15
N ARG A 709 -11.30 10.74 29.33
CA ARG A 709 -10.50 11.94 29.66
C ARG A 709 -10.51 12.96 28.52
N PHE A 710 -10.50 12.50 27.28
CA PHE A 710 -10.53 13.36 26.10
C PHE A 710 -11.92 13.98 25.90
N LEU A 711 -13.00 13.21 26.13
CA LEU A 711 -14.36 13.78 26.13
C LEU A 711 -14.57 14.77 27.28
N GLU A 712 -14.02 14.49 28.46
CA GLU A 712 -14.04 15.43 29.59
C GLU A 712 -13.27 16.72 29.28
N TYR A 713 -12.13 16.62 28.59
CA TYR A 713 -11.40 17.79 28.09
C TYR A 713 -12.25 18.65 27.16
N VAL A 714 -12.98 18.05 26.20
CA VAL A 714 -13.93 18.79 25.35
C VAL A 714 -15.02 19.43 26.21
N ARG A 715 -15.63 18.66 27.12
CA ARG A 715 -16.69 19.15 28.02
C ARG A 715 -16.27 20.40 28.78
N GLN A 716 -15.01 20.49 29.18
CA GLN A 716 -14.44 21.61 29.92
C GLN A 716 -14.09 22.84 29.07
N GLY A 717 -14.13 22.77 27.74
CA GLY A 717 -13.81 23.89 26.84
C GLY A 717 -12.71 23.60 25.81
N GLY A 718 -12.12 22.40 25.84
CA GLY A 718 -11.08 22.00 24.90
C GLY A 718 -11.60 21.72 23.49
N THR A 719 -10.72 21.77 22.49
CA THR A 719 -11.04 21.34 21.12
C THR A 719 -10.39 19.99 20.83
N LEU A 720 -11.21 18.98 20.52
CA LEU A 720 -10.72 17.64 20.14
C LEU A 720 -10.96 17.42 18.65
N ILE A 721 -9.87 17.23 17.91
CA ILE A 721 -9.90 16.94 16.47
C ILE A 721 -9.55 15.46 16.31
N VAL A 722 -10.44 14.68 15.72
CA VAL A 722 -10.26 13.25 15.50
C VAL A 722 -10.19 12.98 14.01
N GLN A 723 -9.00 12.65 13.50
CA GLN A 723 -8.86 12.13 12.14
C GLN A 723 -9.47 10.74 12.02
N TYR A 724 -9.67 10.25 10.79
CA TYR A 724 -10.39 9.01 10.53
C TYR A 724 -9.95 7.84 11.41
N GLN A 725 -10.92 7.00 11.79
CA GLN A 725 -10.69 5.83 12.63
C GLN A 725 -11.42 4.61 12.07
N GLY A 726 -10.78 3.45 12.12
CA GLY A 726 -11.39 2.18 11.72
C GLY A 726 -12.70 1.87 12.45
N TYR A 727 -13.48 0.93 11.91
CA TYR A 727 -14.87 0.68 12.30
C TYR A 727 -15.14 0.48 13.80
N ARG A 728 -14.15 0.02 14.59
CA ARG A 728 -14.28 -0.12 16.05
C ARG A 728 -14.47 1.22 16.77
N TYR A 729 -14.20 2.36 16.13
CA TYR A 729 -14.38 3.69 16.71
C TYR A 729 -15.84 4.00 17.07
N GLN A 730 -16.82 3.36 16.42
CA GLN A 730 -18.25 3.44 16.77
C GLN A 730 -18.60 2.87 18.17
N THR A 731 -17.59 2.43 18.94
CA THR A 731 -17.76 1.98 20.34
C THR A 731 -18.26 3.17 21.19
N PRO A 732 -19.34 3.00 21.97
CA PRO A 732 -19.85 4.05 22.85
C PRO A 732 -18.77 4.59 23.81
N GLY A 733 -18.71 5.92 23.96
CA GLY A 733 -17.75 6.61 24.84
C GLY A 733 -16.44 7.04 24.16
N PHE A 734 -16.26 6.78 22.87
CA PHE A 734 -15.11 7.29 22.10
C PHE A 734 -15.40 8.59 21.33
N ALA A 735 -16.68 8.89 21.09
CA ALA A 735 -17.15 10.15 20.51
C ALA A 735 -18.26 10.75 21.41
N PRO A 736 -18.55 12.07 21.31
CA PRO A 736 -19.56 12.73 22.14
C PRO A 736 -20.96 12.13 22.04
N TYR A 737 -21.40 11.78 20.83
CA TYR A 737 -22.74 11.28 20.55
C TYR A 737 -22.68 10.06 19.61
N PRO A 738 -23.76 9.25 19.53
CA PRO A 738 -23.77 8.07 18.67
C PRO A 738 -23.66 8.41 17.18
N PHE A 739 -22.95 7.56 16.45
CA PHE A 739 -22.86 7.56 14.98
C PHE A 739 -22.65 6.12 14.49
N GLN A 740 -22.76 5.90 13.18
CA GLN A 740 -22.53 4.61 12.52
C GLN A 740 -21.71 4.75 11.24
N TYR A 741 -21.16 3.62 10.81
CA TYR A 741 -20.44 3.39 9.57
C TYR A 741 -21.19 2.35 8.72
N ASN A 742 -21.22 2.50 7.39
CA ASN A 742 -21.55 1.44 6.43
C ASN A 742 -20.28 0.70 5.95
N GLN A 743 -20.23 -0.61 6.20
CA GLN A 743 -19.16 -1.46 5.69
C GLN A 743 -19.51 -2.02 4.31
N PRO A 744 -18.59 -1.99 3.32
CA PRO A 744 -17.25 -1.38 3.34
C PRO A 744 -17.20 0.08 2.79
N HIS A 745 -18.33 0.68 2.42
CA HIS A 745 -18.41 1.81 1.48
C HIS A 745 -18.58 3.21 2.12
N ASP A 746 -17.97 3.48 3.28
CA ASP A 746 -17.89 4.84 3.86
C ASP A 746 -16.67 5.64 3.38
N ARG A 747 -16.43 5.71 2.08
CA ARG A 747 -15.23 6.37 1.54
C ARG A 747 -15.46 6.93 0.15
N VAL A 748 -14.62 7.88 -0.22
CA VAL A 748 -14.57 8.43 -1.58
C VAL A 748 -13.17 8.17 -2.15
N THR A 749 -13.11 7.36 -3.19
CA THR A 749 -11.87 6.77 -3.74
C THR A 749 -11.32 7.49 -4.95
N HIS A 750 -12.14 8.31 -5.61
CA HIS A 750 -11.74 9.12 -6.76
C HIS A 750 -11.10 10.43 -6.32
N GLU A 751 -9.86 10.63 -6.75
CA GLU A 751 -9.06 11.81 -6.38
C GLU A 751 -9.65 13.12 -6.91
N ASP A 752 -10.35 13.06 -8.03
CA ASP A 752 -11.02 14.20 -8.66
C ASP A 752 -12.49 14.36 -8.25
N ALA A 753 -12.99 13.56 -7.30
CA ALA A 753 -14.38 13.67 -6.84
C ALA A 753 -14.70 15.10 -6.36
N PRO A 754 -15.75 15.77 -6.87
CA PRO A 754 -16.09 17.11 -6.46
C PRO A 754 -16.47 17.19 -4.97
N VAL A 755 -15.95 18.20 -4.28
CA VAL A 755 -16.31 18.47 -2.87
C VAL A 755 -17.14 19.74 -2.81
N LYS A 756 -18.33 19.63 -2.20
CA LYS A 756 -19.25 20.74 -1.97
C LYS A 756 -19.13 21.22 -0.52
N ILE A 757 -19.07 22.53 -0.34
CA ILE A 757 -19.15 23.17 0.99
C ILE A 757 -20.63 23.35 1.36
N LEU A 758 -21.06 22.74 2.47
CA LEU A 758 -22.46 22.74 2.91
C LEU A 758 -22.84 24.02 3.66
N ASP A 759 -21.90 24.56 4.43
CA ASP A 759 -22.06 25.77 5.23
C ASP A 759 -20.90 26.75 4.94
N PRO A 760 -20.95 27.53 3.85
CA PRO A 760 -19.86 28.41 3.44
C PRO A 760 -19.65 29.60 4.39
N ASP A 761 -20.61 29.86 5.28
CA ASP A 761 -20.53 30.95 6.25
C ASP A 761 -19.82 30.53 7.54
N HIS A 762 -19.64 29.22 7.75
CA HIS A 762 -18.97 28.65 8.90
C HIS A 762 -17.55 29.20 9.08
N SER A 763 -17.18 29.54 10.32
CA SER A 763 -15.89 30.15 10.67
C SER A 763 -14.69 29.30 10.22
N LEU A 764 -14.83 27.97 10.23
CA LEU A 764 -13.83 27.01 9.72
C LEU A 764 -13.42 27.26 8.26
N PHE A 765 -14.28 27.79 7.38
CA PHE A 765 -13.92 28.04 5.97
C PHE A 765 -13.40 29.45 5.71
N ARG A 766 -13.34 30.30 6.74
CA ARG A 766 -12.97 31.71 6.60
C ARG A 766 -11.69 32.08 7.35
N MET A 767 -11.26 31.28 8.33
CA MET A 767 -10.10 31.59 9.16
C MET A 767 -9.14 30.41 9.38
N PRO A 768 -7.82 30.63 9.27
CA PRO A 768 -7.14 31.86 8.79
C PRO A 768 -7.17 32.01 7.27
N ASN A 769 -7.56 30.97 6.54
CA ASN A 769 -7.64 30.99 5.07
C ASN A 769 -9.10 30.99 4.61
N THR A 770 -9.37 31.64 3.47
CA THR A 770 -10.64 31.44 2.76
C THR A 770 -10.58 30.13 1.99
N ILE A 771 -11.51 29.23 2.26
CA ILE A 771 -11.63 27.93 1.58
C ILE A 771 -12.74 27.99 0.54
N THR A 772 -12.43 27.48 -0.65
CA THR A 772 -13.35 27.39 -1.79
C THR A 772 -13.35 25.96 -2.32
N GLU A 773 -14.27 25.63 -3.23
CA GLU A 773 -14.25 24.31 -3.90
C GLU A 773 -12.94 24.05 -4.66
N GLY A 774 -12.24 25.11 -5.09
CA GLY A 774 -10.93 25.00 -5.74
C GLY A 774 -9.80 24.48 -4.83
N ASP A 775 -9.97 24.53 -3.49
CA ASP A 775 -9.03 23.95 -2.53
C ASP A 775 -9.01 22.41 -2.56
N PHE A 776 -9.97 21.82 -3.25
CA PHE A 776 -10.04 20.38 -3.46
C PHE A 776 -9.42 19.96 -4.80
N ASN A 777 -8.84 20.87 -5.59
CA ASN A 777 -8.12 20.48 -6.81
C ASN A 777 -6.78 19.80 -6.51
N ASP A 778 -6.32 18.93 -7.41
CA ASP A 778 -5.01 18.25 -7.37
C ASP A 778 -4.75 17.40 -6.11
N TRP A 779 -5.80 17.01 -5.40
CA TRP A 779 -5.69 15.99 -4.36
C TRP A 779 -5.24 14.67 -4.99
N VAL A 780 -4.52 13.87 -4.21
CA VAL A 780 -3.95 12.61 -4.68
C VAL A 780 -4.66 11.42 -4.03
N ARG A 781 -4.93 10.37 -4.81
CA ARG A 781 -5.58 9.12 -4.35
C ARG A 781 -6.96 9.37 -3.73
N ASP A 782 -7.33 8.68 -2.66
CA ASP A 782 -8.65 8.82 -2.05
C ASP A 782 -8.86 10.21 -1.40
N ARG A 783 -10.09 10.76 -1.52
CA ARG A 783 -10.50 11.99 -0.82
C ARG A 783 -10.58 11.76 0.68
N GLY A 784 -11.12 10.62 1.09
CA GLY A 784 -11.37 10.36 2.49
C GLY A 784 -11.94 8.98 2.75
N LEU A 785 -11.85 8.58 4.02
CA LEU A 785 -12.11 7.24 4.54
C LEU A 785 -12.95 7.34 5.82
N TYR A 786 -13.80 6.33 6.05
CA TYR A 786 -14.62 6.21 7.25
C TYR A 786 -15.50 7.43 7.50
N PHE A 787 -16.32 7.79 6.51
CA PHE A 787 -17.32 8.85 6.66
C PHE A 787 -18.44 8.32 7.54
N PHE A 788 -18.99 9.14 8.43
CA PHE A 788 -20.19 8.74 9.17
C PHE A 788 -21.32 8.51 8.17
N SER A 789 -22.06 7.41 8.31
CA SER A 789 -23.22 7.10 7.47
C SER A 789 -24.53 7.49 8.13
N GLN A 790 -24.57 7.44 9.46
CA GLN A 790 -25.67 7.92 10.29
C GLN A 790 -25.08 8.57 11.54
N TRP A 791 -25.72 9.62 12.04
CA TRP A 791 -25.24 10.36 13.19
C TRP A 791 -26.39 11.04 13.94
N ASP A 792 -26.14 11.33 15.21
CA ASP A 792 -27.06 12.13 16.04
C ASP A 792 -27.22 13.56 15.49
N LYS A 793 -28.43 14.14 15.59
CA LYS A 793 -28.76 15.48 15.07
C LYS A 793 -27.91 16.64 15.63
N ARG A 794 -27.17 16.41 16.72
CA ARG A 794 -26.23 17.38 17.30
C ARG A 794 -24.92 17.50 16.52
N TYR A 795 -24.69 16.61 15.57
CA TYR A 795 -23.58 16.71 14.62
C TYR A 795 -23.98 17.60 13.43
N HIS A 796 -23.15 18.59 13.16
CA HIS A 796 -23.23 19.49 12.01
C HIS A 796 -22.23 19.05 10.94
N THR A 797 -22.69 18.77 9.73
CA THR A 797 -21.85 18.34 8.61
C THR A 797 -21.45 19.55 7.76
N LEU A 798 -20.17 19.64 7.39
CA LEU A 798 -19.62 20.84 6.76
C LEU A 798 -19.25 20.66 5.29
N LEU A 799 -18.99 19.42 4.86
CA LEU A 799 -18.60 19.08 3.49
C LEU A 799 -19.39 17.89 2.98
N SER A 800 -19.60 17.84 1.66
CA SER A 800 -20.22 16.72 0.95
C SER A 800 -19.36 16.29 -0.23
N CYS A 801 -19.20 14.99 -0.45
CA CYS A 801 -18.44 14.44 -1.59
C CYS A 801 -18.91 13.01 -1.93
N SER A 802 -18.87 12.61 -3.20
CA SER A 802 -19.13 11.23 -3.62
C SER A 802 -18.28 10.79 -4.79
N ASP A 803 -18.08 9.47 -4.89
CA ASP A 803 -17.55 8.88 -6.12
C ASP A 803 -18.57 9.03 -7.26
N PRO A 804 -18.13 9.09 -8.54
CA PRO A 804 -19.02 9.27 -9.67
C PRO A 804 -20.18 8.25 -9.69
N GLY A 805 -21.41 8.75 -9.76
CA GLY A 805 -22.62 7.92 -9.80
C GLY A 805 -23.14 7.44 -8.44
N GLU A 806 -22.52 7.85 -7.33
CA GLU A 806 -22.98 7.54 -5.97
C GLU A 806 -23.66 8.72 -5.28
N GLU A 807 -24.46 8.41 -4.25
CA GLU A 807 -25.08 9.42 -3.39
C GLU A 807 -24.01 10.22 -2.61
N PRO A 808 -24.17 11.55 -2.48
CA PRO A 808 -23.25 12.39 -1.72
C PRO A 808 -23.10 11.95 -0.26
N LEU A 809 -21.85 11.84 0.20
CA LEU A 809 -21.54 11.54 1.60
C LEU A 809 -21.18 12.82 2.34
N GLU A 810 -21.87 13.10 3.46
CA GLU A 810 -21.69 14.33 4.26
C GLU A 810 -20.93 14.09 5.58
N GLY A 811 -20.75 12.82 5.98
CA GLY A 811 -20.10 12.45 7.25
C GLY A 811 -18.57 12.54 7.26
N GLY A 812 -17.96 13.27 6.32
CA GLY A 812 -16.51 13.38 6.16
C GLY A 812 -15.86 14.53 6.95
N LEU A 813 -16.59 15.60 7.23
CA LEU A 813 -16.16 16.69 8.11
C LEU A 813 -17.33 17.07 8.99
N VAL A 814 -17.28 16.63 10.25
CA VAL A 814 -18.42 16.65 11.16
C VAL A 814 -18.04 17.32 12.47
N GLU A 815 -18.74 18.38 12.82
CA GLU A 815 -18.53 19.14 14.06
C GLU A 815 -19.67 18.87 15.06
N CYS A 816 -19.38 18.86 16.36
CA CYS A 816 -20.40 19.07 17.36
C CYS A 816 -19.86 19.79 18.60
N GLN A 817 -20.78 20.39 19.35
CA GLN A 817 -20.48 20.97 20.65
C GLN A 817 -20.72 19.95 21.76
N TYR A 818 -19.80 19.92 22.72
CA TYR A 818 -19.90 19.05 23.90
C TYR A 818 -19.42 19.81 25.13
N GLY A 819 -20.37 20.20 26.01
CA GLY A 819 -20.09 21.12 27.10
C GLY A 819 -19.70 22.51 26.57
N ARG A 820 -18.53 23.01 26.95
CA ARG A 820 -18.01 24.32 26.49
C ARG A 820 -17.11 24.25 25.25
N GLY A 821 -16.68 23.04 24.89
CA GLY A 821 -15.68 22.81 23.85
C GLY A 821 -16.26 22.20 22.58
N THR A 822 -15.37 22.05 21.60
CA THR A 822 -15.70 21.60 20.26
C THR A 822 -15.09 20.24 19.97
N PHE A 823 -15.87 19.36 19.37
CA PHE A 823 -15.40 18.11 18.78
C PHE A 823 -15.49 18.21 17.25
N LEU A 824 -14.42 17.86 16.55
CA LEU A 824 -14.39 17.78 15.09
C LEU A 824 -13.91 16.39 14.66
N TYR A 825 -14.72 15.68 13.88
CA TYR A 825 -14.31 14.48 13.17
C TYR A 825 -13.90 14.80 11.73
N VAL A 826 -12.78 14.21 11.29
CA VAL A 826 -12.16 14.48 10.00
C VAL A 826 -11.86 13.17 9.27
N GLY A 827 -12.77 12.77 8.38
CA GLY A 827 -12.66 11.61 7.49
C GLY A 827 -11.77 11.84 6.26
N TYR A 828 -11.36 13.07 5.97
CA TYR A 828 -10.54 13.41 4.79
C TYR A 828 -9.06 13.00 4.96
N SER A 829 -8.44 12.57 3.86
CA SER A 829 -7.14 11.88 3.85
C SER A 829 -5.91 12.81 3.92
N PHE A 830 -5.85 13.72 4.90
CA PHE A 830 -4.76 14.69 5.08
C PHE A 830 -3.37 14.06 5.21
N PHE A 831 -3.27 12.86 5.78
CA PHE A 831 -2.03 12.07 5.86
C PHE A 831 -1.41 11.73 4.49
N ARG A 832 -2.19 11.81 3.40
CA ARG A 832 -1.70 11.72 2.01
C ARG A 832 -1.50 13.09 1.39
N GLN A 833 -2.45 14.00 1.59
CA GLN A 833 -2.47 15.29 0.88
C GLN A 833 -1.35 16.24 1.31
N LEU A 834 -1.06 16.33 2.61
CA LEU A 834 0.00 17.20 3.12
C LEU A 834 1.40 16.74 2.66
N PRO A 835 1.79 15.46 2.82
CA PRO A 835 3.07 14.95 2.30
C PRO A 835 3.22 15.01 0.77
N SER A 836 2.12 15.09 0.04
CA SER A 836 2.11 15.32 -1.42
C SER A 836 2.15 16.80 -1.81
N GLY A 837 2.07 17.72 -0.85
CA GLY A 837 2.18 19.15 -1.09
C GLY A 837 0.98 19.77 -1.78
N VAL A 838 -0.24 19.32 -1.44
CA VAL A 838 -1.50 19.80 -2.01
C VAL A 838 -1.93 21.11 -1.32
N PRO A 839 -1.89 22.29 -1.98
CA PRO A 839 -2.03 23.58 -1.29
C PRO A 839 -3.35 23.75 -0.53
N GLY A 840 -4.48 23.39 -1.14
CA GLY A 840 -5.78 23.54 -0.47
C GLY A 840 -5.97 22.62 0.74
N ALA A 841 -5.30 21.47 0.77
CA ALA A 841 -5.27 20.63 1.96
C ALA A 841 -4.49 21.28 3.11
N PHE A 842 -3.40 22.00 2.83
CA PHE A 842 -2.70 22.81 3.86
C PHE A 842 -3.60 23.91 4.39
N ARG A 843 -4.30 24.65 3.53
CA ARG A 843 -5.21 25.73 3.94
C ARG A 843 -6.35 25.20 4.82
N LEU A 844 -7.01 24.12 4.41
CA LEU A 844 -8.08 23.52 5.19
C LEU A 844 -7.58 22.96 6.53
N PHE A 845 -6.43 22.28 6.55
CA PHE A 845 -5.86 21.77 7.81
C PHE A 845 -5.42 22.90 8.75
N ALA A 846 -4.87 23.99 8.21
CA ALA A 846 -4.54 25.18 9.00
C ALA A 846 -5.79 25.80 9.65
N ASN A 847 -6.93 25.81 8.94
CA ASN A 847 -8.20 26.25 9.49
C ASN A 847 -8.75 25.29 10.56
N ILE A 848 -8.63 23.97 10.35
CA ILE A 848 -8.97 22.95 11.35
C ILE A 848 -8.18 23.17 12.64
N LEU A 849 -6.87 23.43 12.55
CA LEU A 849 -6.04 23.73 13.73
C LEU A 849 -6.41 25.06 14.41
N ALA A 850 -6.91 26.03 13.64
CA ALA A 850 -7.37 27.32 14.15
C ALA A 850 -8.80 27.29 14.71
N LEU A 851 -9.49 26.15 14.65
CA LEU A 851 -10.87 26.00 15.11
C LEU A 851 -11.13 26.49 16.55
N PRO A 852 -10.25 26.28 17.55
CA PRO A 852 -10.47 26.81 18.91
C PRO A 852 -10.69 28.33 18.90
N GLU A 853 -9.89 29.05 18.11
CA GLU A 853 -10.00 30.49 17.99
C GLU A 853 -11.15 30.90 17.06
N ALA A 854 -11.39 30.16 15.97
CA ALA A 854 -12.45 30.46 15.01
C ALA A 854 -13.83 30.48 15.70
N ARG A 855 -14.07 29.50 16.58
CA ARG A 855 -15.31 29.41 17.38
C ARG A 855 -15.43 30.54 18.40
N ILE A 856 -14.31 30.95 19.01
CA ILE A 856 -14.31 32.09 19.94
C ILE A 856 -14.68 33.38 19.19
N GLN A 857 -14.09 33.61 18.02
CA GLN A 857 -14.40 34.78 17.20
C GLN A 857 -15.86 34.78 16.72
N GLU A 858 -16.39 33.63 16.28
CA GLU A 858 -17.80 33.47 15.91
C GLU A 858 -18.73 33.82 17.09
N ARG A 859 -18.41 33.32 18.30
CA ARG A 859 -19.15 33.68 19.52
C ARG A 859 -19.04 35.17 19.83
N ILE A 860 -17.86 35.77 19.74
CA ILE A 860 -17.66 37.22 19.96
C ILE A 860 -18.53 38.02 18.99
N GLU A 861 -18.51 37.69 17.70
CA GLU A 861 -19.31 38.37 16.67
C GLU A 861 -20.81 38.26 16.94
N PHE A 862 -21.28 37.11 17.42
CA PHE A 862 -22.67 36.92 17.79
C PHE A 862 -23.03 37.70 19.06
N ILE A 863 -22.24 37.56 20.13
CA ILE A 863 -22.53 38.18 21.42
C ILE A 863 -22.46 39.71 21.34
N ARG A 864 -21.60 40.26 20.48
CA ARG A 864 -21.54 41.71 20.21
C ARG A 864 -22.89 42.26 19.72
N LYS A 865 -23.73 41.43 19.09
CA LYS A 865 -25.09 41.80 18.63
C LYS A 865 -26.15 41.70 19.74
N VAL A 866 -25.86 40.99 20.83
CA VAL A 866 -26.77 40.84 21.98
C VAL A 866 -26.79 42.16 22.75
N ASN A 867 -27.97 42.77 22.88
CA ASN A 867 -28.14 44.08 23.52
C ASN A 867 -27.58 44.14 24.95
N LEU A 868 -27.63 43.02 25.69
CA LEU A 868 -27.06 42.95 27.04
C LEU A 868 -25.53 43.17 27.04
N PHE A 869 -24.85 42.83 25.94
CA PHE A 869 -23.39 42.74 25.86
C PHE A 869 -22.76 43.66 24.79
N SER A 870 -23.57 44.46 24.09
CA SER A 870 -23.14 45.24 22.91
C SER A 870 -22.13 46.36 23.21
N LEU A 871 -21.91 46.69 24.48
CA LEU A 871 -20.99 47.75 24.93
C LEU A 871 -19.75 47.19 25.65
N LEU A 872 -19.57 45.87 25.63
CA LEU A 872 -18.37 45.22 26.13
C LEU A 872 -17.19 45.45 25.19
N THR A 873 -15.98 45.57 25.75
CA THR A 873 -14.75 45.64 24.97
C THR A 873 -14.41 44.28 24.36
N GLU A 874 -13.55 44.25 23.34
CA GLU A 874 -13.05 43.00 22.74
C GLU A 874 -12.49 42.02 23.78
N GLN A 875 -11.72 42.54 24.75
CA GLN A 875 -11.15 41.72 25.82
C GLN A 875 -12.23 41.09 26.72
N GLN A 876 -13.32 41.82 26.98
CA GLN A 876 -14.44 41.32 27.79
C GLN A 876 -15.31 40.33 27.01
N LEU A 877 -15.53 40.59 25.71
CA LEU A 877 -16.24 39.67 24.82
C LEU A 877 -15.48 38.36 24.68
N ASP A 878 -14.15 38.39 24.52
CA ASP A 878 -13.30 37.19 24.50
C ASP A 878 -13.41 36.38 25.80
N ALA A 879 -13.24 37.05 26.95
CA ALA A 879 -13.34 36.38 28.25
C ALA A 879 -14.72 35.75 28.48
N MET A 880 -15.79 36.38 27.97
CA MET A 880 -17.15 35.84 28.02
C MET A 880 -17.37 34.69 27.02
N ALA A 881 -16.87 34.80 25.79
CA ALA A 881 -16.99 33.77 24.77
C ALA A 881 -16.37 32.43 25.20
N ARG A 882 -15.32 32.49 26.04
CA ARG A 882 -14.62 31.31 26.59
C ARG A 882 -15.37 30.58 27.71
N ILE A 883 -16.35 31.22 28.37
CA ILE A 883 -17.13 30.59 29.45
C ILE A 883 -18.50 30.07 29.00
N ILE A 884 -18.86 30.28 27.74
CA ILE A 884 -20.12 29.85 27.14
C ILE A 884 -20.10 28.35 26.83
N SER A 885 -21.18 27.66 27.18
CA SER A 885 -21.54 26.33 26.66
C SER A 885 -22.72 26.44 25.70
N GLU A 886 -22.92 25.41 24.89
CA GLU A 886 -24.01 25.37 23.90
C GLU A 886 -24.99 24.24 24.23
N ARG A 887 -26.30 24.49 24.06
CA ARG A 887 -27.35 23.50 24.31
C ARG A 887 -28.44 23.56 23.26
N TRP A 888 -28.69 22.40 22.64
CA TRP A 888 -29.84 22.17 21.77
C TRP A 888 -31.02 21.66 22.59
N VAL A 889 -32.19 22.26 22.38
CA VAL A 889 -33.44 21.92 23.08
C VAL A 889 -34.53 21.72 22.03
N GLU A 890 -35.20 20.57 22.10
CA GLU A 890 -36.24 20.17 21.13
C GLU A 890 -37.51 21.02 21.27
N ASP A 891 -38.32 21.05 20.21
CA ASP A 891 -39.64 21.71 20.23
C ASP A 891 -40.53 21.29 21.41
N GLY A 892 -41.22 22.27 22.01
CA GLY A 892 -42.15 22.09 23.13
C GLY A 892 -41.52 21.79 24.48
N MET A 893 -40.19 21.63 24.56
CA MET A 893 -39.50 21.34 25.82
C MET A 893 -39.40 22.58 26.72
N THR A 894 -39.52 22.34 28.03
CA THR A 894 -39.37 23.38 29.04
C THR A 894 -37.91 23.50 29.45
N ILE A 895 -37.32 24.69 29.24
CA ILE A 895 -35.94 25.02 29.63
C ILE A 895 -35.82 25.19 31.15
N CYS A 896 -36.74 25.96 31.76
CA CYS A 896 -36.84 26.14 33.21
C CYS A 896 -38.27 26.57 33.58
N ARG A 897 -38.68 26.38 34.84
CA ARG A 897 -40.02 26.79 35.31
C ARG A 897 -39.95 27.99 36.25
N GLN A 898 -40.97 28.82 36.19
CA GLN A 898 -41.16 29.89 37.15
C GLN A 898 -41.12 29.36 38.60
N GLY A 899 -40.42 30.07 39.47
CA GLY A 899 -40.25 29.71 40.88
C GLY A 899 -39.14 28.71 41.17
N GLU A 900 -38.57 28.06 40.15
CA GLU A 900 -37.34 27.26 40.32
C GLU A 900 -36.14 28.20 40.56
N PHE A 901 -35.19 27.77 41.39
CA PHE A 901 -33.88 28.42 41.42
C PHE A 901 -33.05 27.88 40.26
N GLY A 902 -32.34 28.76 39.55
CA GLY A 902 -31.46 28.36 38.45
C GLY A 902 -30.30 29.33 38.33
N ASP A 903 -29.11 28.78 38.10
CA ASP A 903 -27.84 29.52 38.03
C ASP A 903 -27.31 29.58 36.59
N GLU A 904 -28.20 29.81 35.63
CA GLU A 904 -27.85 29.80 34.20
C GLU A 904 -28.50 30.98 33.50
N LEU A 905 -27.74 31.66 32.65
CA LEU A 905 -28.20 32.67 31.72
C LEU A 905 -28.23 32.06 30.31
N TYR A 906 -29.32 32.30 29.56
CA TYR A 906 -29.51 31.74 28.23
C TYR A 906 -29.55 32.86 27.19
N ILE A 907 -28.78 32.72 26.12
CA ILE A 907 -28.84 33.58 24.93
C ILE A 907 -29.38 32.73 23.79
N ILE A 908 -30.41 33.19 23.11
CA ILE A 908 -30.98 32.47 21.98
C ILE A 908 -30.06 32.67 20.78
N TYR A 909 -29.33 31.61 20.39
CA TYR A 909 -28.50 31.59 19.20
C TYR A 909 -29.32 31.37 17.93
N GLN A 910 -30.32 30.48 18.02
CA GLN A 910 -31.26 30.19 16.93
C GLN A 910 -32.57 29.66 17.51
N GLY A 911 -33.70 29.97 16.87
CA GLY A 911 -35.03 29.50 17.29
C GLY A 911 -35.80 30.55 18.11
N ARG A 912 -36.87 30.11 18.80
CA ARG A 912 -37.76 30.98 19.58
C ARG A 912 -38.14 30.36 20.91
N VAL A 913 -38.27 31.18 21.95
CA VAL A 913 -38.62 30.74 23.30
C VAL A 913 -39.80 31.55 23.84
N GLU A 914 -40.87 30.88 24.21
CA GLU A 914 -42.01 31.45 24.92
C GLU A 914 -41.60 31.75 26.38
N VAL A 915 -41.79 33.00 26.80
CA VAL A 915 -41.61 33.42 28.19
C VAL A 915 -42.99 33.47 28.86
N ILE A 916 -43.30 32.48 29.69
CA ILE A 916 -44.65 32.27 30.25
C ILE A 916 -44.67 32.60 31.73
N ARG A 917 -45.58 33.48 32.14
CA ARG A 917 -45.88 33.73 33.55
C ARG A 917 -47.09 32.92 33.98
N LYS A 918 -46.92 32.11 35.02
CA LYS A 918 -47.99 31.38 35.68
C LYS A 918 -48.58 32.22 36.80
N THR A 919 -49.87 32.53 36.67
CA THR A 919 -50.69 33.11 37.75
C THR A 919 -51.54 32.00 38.40
N LYS A 920 -52.32 32.31 39.45
CA LYS A 920 -53.17 31.30 40.13
C LYS A 920 -54.22 30.68 39.20
N ASP A 921 -54.65 31.40 38.17
CA ASP A 921 -55.82 31.03 37.36
C ASP A 921 -55.49 30.70 35.89
N HIS A 922 -54.36 31.15 35.33
CA HIS A 922 -53.93 30.82 33.96
C HIS A 922 -52.42 31.05 33.69
N GLU A 923 -51.92 30.46 32.60
CA GLU A 923 -50.60 30.75 32.01
C GLU A 923 -50.72 31.88 30.97
N GLU A 924 -49.88 32.90 31.09
CA GLU A 924 -49.83 34.07 30.20
C GLU A 924 -48.47 34.10 29.49
N ILE A 925 -48.45 34.09 28.16
CA ILE A 925 -47.21 34.31 27.38
C ILE A 925 -46.90 35.81 27.40
N LEU A 926 -45.83 36.20 28.12
CA LEU A 926 -45.42 37.60 28.25
C LEU A 926 -44.88 38.14 26.92
N PHE A 927 -44.00 37.38 26.28
CA PHE A 927 -43.45 37.66 24.97
C PHE A 927 -42.77 36.41 24.39
N LEU A 928 -42.50 36.46 23.08
CA LEU A 928 -41.75 35.45 22.35
C LEU A 928 -40.32 35.95 22.12
N ALA A 929 -39.36 35.38 22.82
CA ALA A 929 -37.96 35.70 22.67
C ALA A 929 -37.41 35.08 21.37
N LYS A 930 -36.52 35.79 20.69
CA LYS A 930 -35.93 35.43 19.40
C LYS A 930 -34.40 35.48 19.45
N GLU A 931 -33.76 35.12 18.34
CA GLU A 931 -32.31 35.22 18.17
C GLU A 931 -31.75 36.56 18.67
N GLY A 932 -30.70 36.47 19.50
CA GLY A 932 -30.04 37.61 20.15
C GLY A 932 -30.65 38.03 21.49
N ASP A 933 -31.81 37.52 21.88
CA ASP A 933 -32.39 37.79 23.20
C ASP A 933 -31.66 36.99 24.29
N CYS A 934 -31.50 37.64 25.44
CA CYS A 934 -30.91 37.08 26.65
C CYS A 934 -31.98 36.92 27.73
N LEU A 935 -32.05 35.73 28.33
CA LEU A 935 -33.06 35.30 29.30
C LEU A 935 -32.41 34.73 30.57
N GLY A 936 -33.08 34.90 31.71
CA GLY A 936 -32.67 34.31 32.98
C GLY A 936 -31.61 35.10 33.73
N GLU A 937 -31.19 36.25 33.20
CA GLU A 937 -30.21 37.16 33.78
C GLU A 937 -30.63 37.69 35.16
N MET A 938 -31.93 37.92 35.37
CA MET A 938 -32.45 38.39 36.66
C MET A 938 -32.21 37.38 37.78
N ALA A 939 -32.37 36.08 37.48
CA ALA A 939 -32.19 35.02 38.47
C ALA A 939 -30.72 34.90 38.87
N VAL A 940 -29.81 34.97 37.90
CA VAL A 940 -28.35 34.91 38.13
C VAL A 940 -27.86 36.17 38.86
N LEU A 941 -28.16 37.37 38.35
CA LEU A 941 -27.64 38.62 38.93
C LEU A 941 -28.29 38.98 40.27
N GLY A 942 -29.57 38.68 40.44
CA GLY A 942 -30.33 39.01 41.64
C GLY A 942 -30.34 37.90 42.70
N ASN A 943 -29.85 36.70 42.39
CA ASN A 943 -30.00 35.50 43.20
C ASN A 943 -31.46 35.26 43.65
N ILE A 944 -32.39 35.37 42.69
CA ILE A 944 -33.83 35.19 42.89
C ILE A 944 -34.36 33.99 42.09
N PRO A 945 -35.51 33.38 42.47
CA PRO A 945 -36.16 32.37 41.65
C PRO A 945 -36.49 32.87 40.24
N ARG A 946 -36.57 31.96 39.26
CA ARG A 946 -36.99 32.26 37.89
C ARG A 946 -38.33 32.99 37.89
N THR A 947 -38.40 34.15 37.25
CA THR A 947 -39.60 35.00 37.20
C THR A 947 -40.65 34.52 36.20
N ALA A 948 -40.27 33.66 35.26
CA ALA A 948 -41.13 33.06 34.23
C ALA A 948 -40.63 31.66 33.87
N THR A 949 -41.54 30.84 33.31
CA THR A 949 -41.23 29.56 32.65
C THR A 949 -40.75 29.84 31.23
N LEU A 950 -39.70 29.14 30.80
CA LEU A 950 -39.16 29.22 29.44
C LEU A 950 -39.49 27.93 28.68
N ARG A 951 -40.23 28.02 27.58
CA ARG A 951 -40.62 26.88 26.74
C ARG A 951 -40.21 27.13 25.29
N THR A 952 -39.61 26.14 24.64
CA THR A 952 -39.21 26.26 23.23
C THR A 952 -40.42 26.26 22.29
N GLN A 953 -40.31 27.03 21.21
CA GLN A 953 -41.23 27.00 20.07
C GLN A 953 -40.41 26.72 18.80
N GLY A 954 -40.48 25.48 18.32
CA GLY A 954 -39.50 24.89 17.41
C GLY A 954 -38.22 24.43 18.13
N ASP A 955 -37.30 23.81 17.39
CA ASP A 955 -35.98 23.49 17.91
C ASP A 955 -35.19 24.78 18.20
N VAL A 956 -34.53 24.83 19.36
CA VAL A 956 -33.81 26.01 19.84
C VAL A 956 -32.36 25.67 20.14
N HIS A 957 -31.45 26.53 19.66
CA HIS A 957 -30.04 26.54 20.02
C HIS A 957 -29.76 27.66 21.01
N LEU A 958 -29.24 27.31 22.20
CA LEU A 958 -28.93 28.26 23.27
C LEU A 958 -27.43 28.33 23.52
N LEU A 959 -26.91 29.55 23.70
CA LEU A 959 -25.66 29.79 24.41
C LEU A 959 -25.98 29.93 25.90
N ILE A 960 -25.24 29.21 26.74
CA ILE A 960 -25.47 29.14 28.19
C ILE A 960 -24.25 29.70 28.91
N ILE A 961 -24.48 30.59 29.86
CA ILE A 961 -23.48 31.07 30.80
C ILE A 961 -23.89 30.64 32.20
N GLU A 962 -23.08 29.81 32.84
CA GLU A 962 -23.28 29.44 34.25
C GLU A 962 -23.00 30.66 35.15
N GLY A 963 -23.85 30.88 36.14
CA GLY A 963 -23.79 32.04 37.01
C GLY A 963 -22.51 32.09 37.84
N THR A 964 -22.01 30.94 38.32
CA THR A 964 -20.68 30.87 38.95
C THR A 964 -19.55 31.45 38.08
N HIS A 965 -19.50 31.10 36.78
CA HIS A 965 -18.53 31.63 35.83
C HIS A 965 -18.79 33.11 35.54
N PHE A 966 -20.05 33.50 35.36
CA PHE A 966 -20.43 34.89 35.11
C PHE A 966 -20.07 35.81 36.28
N HIS A 967 -20.37 35.43 37.52
CA HIS A 967 -19.98 36.18 38.72
C HIS A 967 -18.45 36.23 38.89
N SER A 968 -17.73 35.18 38.51
CA SER A 968 -16.27 35.22 38.47
C SER A 968 -15.77 36.27 37.48
N LEU A 969 -16.35 36.30 36.28
CA LEU A 969 -16.00 37.27 35.24
C LEU A 969 -16.31 38.71 35.69
N LEU A 970 -17.48 38.96 36.27
CA LEU A 970 -17.87 40.27 36.81
C LEU A 970 -16.94 40.77 37.93
N ARG A 971 -16.36 39.87 38.72
CA ARG A 971 -15.34 40.21 39.74
C ARG A 971 -13.99 40.56 39.12
N GLN A 972 -13.62 39.89 38.03
CA GLN A 972 -12.38 40.16 37.30
C GLN A 972 -12.46 41.44 36.46
N HIS A 973 -13.67 41.81 36.03
CA HIS A 973 -13.97 42.98 35.22
C HIS A 973 -15.08 43.84 35.86
N PRO A 974 -14.79 44.59 36.95
CA PRO A 974 -15.80 45.37 37.67
C PRO A 974 -16.60 46.36 36.80
N GLU A 975 -15.98 46.88 35.75
CA GLU A 975 -16.60 47.75 34.76
C GLU A 975 -17.77 47.08 34.01
N MET A 976 -17.73 45.76 33.80
CA MET A 976 -18.85 45.00 33.25
C MET A 976 -20.05 45.03 34.19
N SER A 977 -19.82 44.96 35.51
CA SER A 977 -20.89 44.99 36.51
C SER A 977 -21.66 46.31 36.48
N ILE A 978 -20.95 47.45 36.36
CA ILE A 978 -21.57 48.77 36.22
C ILE A 978 -22.42 48.81 34.95
N HIS A 979 -21.95 48.19 33.87
CA HIS A 979 -22.67 48.13 32.61
C HIS A 979 -23.98 47.32 32.72
N MET A 980 -23.90 46.12 33.31
CA MET A 980 -25.07 45.27 33.57
C MET A 980 -26.10 45.97 34.45
N ILE A 981 -25.66 46.67 35.51
CA ILE A 981 -26.57 47.41 36.41
C ILE A 981 -27.34 48.49 35.63
N LYS A 982 -26.66 49.27 34.78
CA LYS A 982 -27.32 50.31 33.97
C LYS A 982 -28.37 49.71 33.03
N LEU A 983 -28.07 48.60 32.38
CA LEU A 983 -29.01 47.92 31.48
C LEU A 983 -30.21 47.33 32.22
N LEU A 984 -30.00 46.72 33.40
CA LEU A 984 -31.09 46.21 34.24
C LEU A 984 -31.98 47.35 34.76
N VAL A 985 -31.40 48.47 35.17
CA VAL A 985 -32.18 49.66 35.59
C VAL A 985 -33.04 50.16 34.44
N ASN A 986 -32.49 50.26 33.22
CA ASN A 986 -33.25 50.67 32.04
C ASN A 986 -34.39 49.69 31.67
N ARG A 987 -34.28 48.40 32.03
CA ARG A 987 -35.36 47.41 31.86
C ARG A 987 -36.46 47.52 32.93
N LEU A 988 -36.14 48.04 34.12
CA LEU A 988 -37.09 48.22 35.23
C LEU A 988 -37.85 49.55 35.14
N VAL A 989 -37.31 50.53 34.40
CA VAL A 989 -38.01 51.78 34.08
C VAL A 989 -38.93 51.50 32.88
N PRO A 990 -40.27 51.55 33.04
CA PRO A 990 -41.17 51.36 31.91
C PRO A 990 -40.88 52.45 30.86
N PRO A 991 -40.96 52.14 29.55
CA PRO A 991 -40.89 53.16 28.53
C PRO A 991 -41.97 54.20 28.83
N GLU A 992 -41.60 55.48 28.89
CA GLU A 992 -42.59 56.56 28.93
C GLU A 992 -43.53 56.35 27.74
N GLY A 993 -44.84 56.28 28.06
CA GLY A 993 -45.88 55.73 27.19
C GLY A 993 -46.21 56.51 25.93
#